data_AF-A0A9B0U7Y4-F1
#
_entry.id   AF-A0A9B0U7Y4-F1
#
_cell.length_a   1.000
_cell.length_b   1.000
_cell.length_c   1.000
_cell.angle_alpha   90.00
_cell.angle_beta   90.00
_cell.angle_gamma   90.00
#
_symmetry.space_group_name_H-M   'P 1'
#
loop_
_entity.id
_entity.type
_entity.pdbx_description
1 polymer ?
#
loop_
_entity_poly.entity_id
_entity_poly.type
_entity_poly.pdbx_seq_one_letter_code
_entity_poly.pdbx_strand_id
1 'polypeptide(L)'
;MDAKARNCLLQYREALERDIRTSYIMDHMISDGGLTVLEEEKVKIEPTQQQRAAMLIKIILKKDNYSYISFYNALLHEGYRELAALLHGGVPVVSSSTVRTVLCEGGVPQRPVVFVTRKKLVNAIQQKLFKLNGDPGWVTVYGMAGCGKSVLAAEAVRDHTLLEDCFPGGVHWVSVGKQDKSGLLMKLQNLCTRLSQDDSFSQRLPLNIEEAKDRLRILMLRKHPRSLLILDDVWDPWVLKAFDNQCQILLTTRDKSVTDSVMGSKYVVPVESGLGKEKGLEILSLFVNMKKADLPEEAHSIIRECKGSPLVVSLIGALLREFPNRWQYYLRQLQNKQFKRIRKSSSYDYEALDEAMSISVEMLREDMKNYYKDLSILQKDVKVPTKVLCILWDMETEEVEDILQEFVNKSLLFCDRNGKSFRYYLHDLQVDFLTEKYRGQLQDLHKKMITQFQRHHQPHTLSPDQEDCMYWYNFLAYHMASANMHKELCALMFSLDWIKAKTELVGPAHLIHEFVEYRHILDEKDCTVCENFQEFLSLNGHLLGRQPFPNIVQLGLCEPETSEVYQQAKLQAKQEADNGMLYLEWINKKNIKNLSRLVVRPHTDAVYHACFSEDGQRIASCGADKTLQVFKAETGEKLLEIKAHEDEVLCCAFSTDDRFIATCSVDKKVKIWNSVTGELVYTCDEHSEQVNCCHFTNNAHHILLATASSDSFLKLWDLDKKECRNTLFGHTNSVNHCRFSPVDKLLASCSADGTLKLWDVRSANESKSINVKQFFLNSEEPQEDMEVIVKCCSWSADGARIMVAAKNKLFLWNIDSCLKVTDCRGHLSWVHSVMFSPDGTSFLTSSDDQTIRLWETKKVCKNSAVVLKQEVDVVFQESELMVLAADNLKHLQLINGKTGLTDYLVEAQVSCCCLSPHLQYIAFGDEEGVIEILELLNGQIFQSRIRHKKTVRHIQFTADGKTLISSSDDSAIQVWNWQSGDYVFLQAHQETVKDFRPLKNSRLLSWSFDGTVKVWNIITGRIEKDFVCHQDTVLSCAISPDATKFSSTSADKTAKIWNFECLSPLHELRGHKGCVRCSVFSADSTLLATGDDNGEIRLWNVSNGELLHLCAPVSVEEGVATHGGWVTDLCFSPDSKMLVSAGGYLKWWNVVTGESLQTFYTNGTNLKKIHVSSDFKTYVTVDNLGILYILQILE
;
A
#
# COMPACT_ATOMS: atom_id res chain seq x y z
N MET A 1 47.20 28.43 19.64
CA MET A 1 46.23 28.92 18.64
C MET A 1 45.92 30.39 18.89
N ASP A 2 45.39 31.10 17.90
CA ASP A 2 44.99 32.50 17.96
C ASP A 2 43.93 32.73 19.05
N ALA A 3 43.89 33.94 19.61
CA ALA A 3 42.92 34.30 20.65
C ALA A 3 41.47 34.10 20.18
N LYS A 4 41.18 34.37 18.90
CA LYS A 4 39.84 34.20 18.31
C LYS A 4 39.41 32.73 18.27
N ALA A 5 40.28 31.83 17.80
CA ALA A 5 40.05 30.39 17.77
C ALA A 5 39.89 29.81 19.19
N ARG A 6 40.74 30.26 20.12
CA ARG A 6 40.70 29.82 21.52
C ARG A 6 39.42 30.24 22.22
N ASN A 7 38.98 31.49 22.03
CA ASN A 7 37.75 32.00 22.62
C ASN A 7 36.52 31.30 22.04
N CYS A 8 36.53 30.98 20.74
CA CYS A 8 35.46 30.22 20.09
C CYS A 8 35.33 28.80 20.67
N LEU A 9 36.45 28.10 20.89
CA LEU A 9 36.46 26.77 21.54
C LEU A 9 35.99 26.83 23.00
N LEU A 10 36.34 27.89 23.74
CA LEU A 10 35.90 28.07 25.12
C LEU A 10 34.40 28.40 25.20
N GLN A 11 33.88 29.21 24.28
CA GLN A 11 32.47 29.61 24.24
C GLN A 11 31.53 28.42 24.01
N TYR A 12 31.90 27.50 23.11
CA TYR A 12 31.07 26.34 22.75
C TYR A 12 31.52 25.04 23.42
N ARG A 13 32.36 25.14 24.45
CA ARG A 13 32.95 23.98 25.12
C ARG A 13 31.89 23.01 25.65
N GLU A 14 30.85 23.51 26.30
CA GLU A 14 29.80 22.66 26.89
C GLU A 14 29.03 21.87 25.82
N ALA A 15 28.73 22.48 24.66
CA ALA A 15 28.07 21.80 23.55
C ALA A 15 28.97 20.71 22.94
N LEU A 16 30.27 21.01 22.79
CA LEU A 16 31.26 20.06 22.29
C LEU A 16 31.47 18.89 23.26
N GLU A 17 31.53 19.16 24.58
CA GLU A 17 31.67 18.13 25.61
C GLU A 17 30.47 17.19 25.65
N ARG A 18 29.26 17.70 25.45
CA ARG A 18 28.04 16.89 25.47
C ARG A 18 27.92 15.94 24.28
N ASP A 19 28.26 16.42 23.08
CA ASP A 19 27.81 15.78 21.84
C ASP A 19 28.93 15.04 21.07
N ILE A 20 30.22 15.27 21.39
CA ILE A 20 31.35 14.66 20.66
C ILE A 20 31.67 13.25 21.11
N ARG A 21 31.88 12.34 20.15
CA ARG A 21 32.57 11.05 20.35
C ARG A 21 34.02 11.16 19.88
N THR A 22 34.96 10.82 20.75
CA THR A 22 36.38 11.19 20.56
C THR A 22 37.19 10.22 19.70
N SER A 23 36.83 8.93 19.66
CA SER A 23 37.62 7.86 19.02
C SER A 23 38.06 8.21 17.59
N TYR A 24 37.11 8.52 16.72
CA TYR A 24 37.38 8.79 15.31
C TYR A 24 37.98 10.18 15.05
N ILE A 25 37.63 11.18 15.86
CA ILE A 25 38.24 12.50 15.76
C ILE A 25 39.74 12.41 16.06
N MET A 26 40.11 11.63 17.08
CA MET A 26 41.50 11.42 17.45
C MET A 26 42.28 10.75 16.31
N ASP A 27 41.72 9.74 15.63
CA ASP A 27 42.37 9.09 14.48
C ASP A 27 42.73 10.08 13.36
N HIS A 28 41.81 10.98 13.01
CA HIS A 28 42.05 12.04 12.03
C HIS A 28 43.11 13.02 12.49
N MET A 29 43.05 13.45 13.75
CA MET A 29 44.04 14.36 14.30
C MET A 29 45.44 13.73 14.42
N ILE A 30 45.53 12.43 14.66
CA ILE A 30 46.81 11.69 14.68
C ILE A 30 47.37 11.59 13.26
N SER A 31 46.53 11.24 12.27
CA SER A 31 46.94 11.18 10.87
C SER A 31 47.45 12.53 10.35
N ASP A 32 46.82 13.64 10.77
CA ASP A 32 47.22 14.99 10.39
C ASP A 32 48.47 15.48 11.16
N GLY A 33 48.91 14.75 12.19
CA GLY A 33 50.00 15.14 13.10
C GLY A 33 49.61 16.17 14.17
N GLY A 34 48.31 16.45 14.33
CA GLY A 34 47.77 17.35 15.34
C GLY A 34 47.66 16.76 16.76
N LEU A 35 47.60 15.43 16.89
CA LEU A 35 47.51 14.71 18.17
C LEU A 35 48.54 13.56 18.25
N THR A 36 49.03 13.26 19.46
CA THR A 36 49.99 12.16 19.69
C THR A 36 49.31 10.93 20.29
N VAL A 37 49.86 9.73 20.07
CA VAL A 37 49.30 8.45 20.59
C VAL A 37 49.24 8.43 22.13
N LEU A 38 50.21 9.06 22.81
CA LEU A 38 50.20 9.19 24.29
C LEU A 38 49.07 10.11 24.80
N GLU A 39 48.63 11.07 23.98
CA GLU A 39 47.50 11.94 24.31
C GLU A 39 46.17 11.20 24.07
N GLU A 40 46.09 10.34 23.06
CA GLU A 40 44.94 9.47 22.79
C GLU A 40 44.71 8.48 23.95
N GLU A 41 45.77 7.82 24.44
CA GLU A 41 45.68 6.92 25.59
C GLU A 41 45.16 7.64 26.84
N LYS A 42 45.59 8.89 27.07
CA LYS A 42 45.08 9.71 28.18
C LYS A 42 43.60 10.06 28.04
N VAL A 43 43.11 10.24 26.82
CA VAL A 43 41.67 10.48 26.58
C VAL A 43 40.89 9.19 26.78
N LYS A 44 41.40 8.04 26.32
CA LYS A 44 40.74 6.72 26.44
C LYS A 44 40.60 6.22 27.87
N ILE A 45 41.46 6.65 28.80
CA ILE A 45 41.37 6.30 30.22
C ILE A 45 40.10 6.88 30.88
N GLU A 46 39.56 7.98 30.37
CA GLU A 46 38.35 8.59 30.94
C GLU A 46 37.11 7.72 30.69
N PRO A 47 36.23 7.52 31.70
CA PRO A 47 35.17 6.51 31.61
C PRO A 47 33.96 6.95 30.78
N THR A 48 33.61 8.23 30.77
CA THR A 48 32.39 8.71 30.08
C THR A 48 32.70 9.49 28.80
N GLN A 49 31.80 9.45 27.81
CA GLN A 49 31.93 10.21 26.55
C GLN A 49 32.23 11.70 26.81
N GLN A 50 31.52 12.32 27.75
CA GLN A 50 31.67 13.74 28.06
C GLN A 50 33.04 14.05 28.67
N GLN A 51 33.55 13.19 29.55
CA GLN A 51 34.87 13.35 30.14
C GLN A 51 35.98 13.12 29.10
N ARG A 52 35.82 12.13 28.21
CA ARG A 52 36.70 11.91 27.06
C ARG A 52 36.76 13.17 26.18
N ALA A 53 35.60 13.72 25.82
CA ALA A 53 35.51 14.96 25.03
C ALA A 53 36.12 16.17 25.74
N ALA A 54 35.83 16.34 27.03
CA ALA A 54 36.40 17.40 27.86
C ALA A 54 37.93 17.34 27.93
N MET A 55 38.48 16.13 28.08
CA MET A 55 39.92 15.91 28.12
C MET A 55 40.56 16.19 26.75
N LEU A 56 39.94 15.75 25.65
CA LEU A 56 40.40 16.05 24.29
C LEU A 56 40.41 17.56 24.03
N ILE A 57 39.33 18.28 24.37
CA ILE A 57 39.24 19.74 24.20
C ILE A 57 40.29 20.46 25.05
N LYS A 58 40.52 19.99 26.29
CA LYS A 58 41.57 20.53 27.18
C LYS A 58 42.98 20.37 26.60
N ILE A 59 43.24 19.29 25.86
CA ILE A 59 44.50 19.07 25.13
C ILE A 59 44.57 20.03 23.94
N ILE A 60 43.50 20.13 23.14
CA ILE A 60 43.45 20.98 21.93
C ILE A 60 43.65 22.45 22.28
N LEU A 61 43.05 22.96 23.36
CA LEU A 61 43.20 24.34 23.84
C LEU A 61 44.65 24.77 24.13
N LYS A 62 45.58 23.82 24.24
CA LYS A 62 47.02 24.06 24.46
C LYS A 62 47.83 24.01 23.16
N LYS A 63 47.24 23.59 22.04
CA LYS A 63 47.92 23.40 20.76
C LYS A 63 47.83 24.62 19.83
N ASP A 64 48.44 24.50 18.66
CA ASP A 64 48.59 25.54 17.65
C ASP A 64 47.35 25.71 16.75
N ASN A 65 47.41 26.65 15.80
CA ASN A 65 46.31 26.90 14.85
C ASN A 65 46.06 25.72 13.93
N TYR A 66 47.11 24.97 13.58
CA TYR A 66 47.00 23.80 12.74
C TYR A 66 46.17 22.69 13.42
N SER A 67 46.39 22.46 14.72
CA SER A 67 45.59 21.51 15.51
C SER A 67 44.11 21.90 15.61
N TYR A 68 43.80 23.20 15.67
CA TYR A 68 42.43 23.71 15.64
C TYR A 68 41.75 23.41 14.30
N ILE A 69 42.45 23.64 13.19
CA ILE A 69 41.96 23.36 11.84
C ILE A 69 41.78 21.84 11.65
N SER A 70 42.72 21.03 12.12
CA SER A 70 42.62 19.57 12.08
C SER A 70 41.40 19.09 12.88
N PHE A 71 41.17 19.61 14.09
CA PHE A 71 39.98 19.29 14.89
C PHE A 71 38.67 19.71 14.20
N TYR A 72 38.61 20.93 13.65
CA TYR A 72 37.46 21.41 12.88
C TYR A 72 37.17 20.53 11.66
N ASN A 73 38.21 20.15 10.92
CA ASN A 73 38.09 19.26 9.77
C ASN A 73 37.67 17.86 10.17
N ALA A 74 38.15 17.35 11.31
CA ALA A 74 37.74 16.06 11.86
C ALA A 74 36.25 16.10 12.25
N LEU A 75 35.76 17.17 12.90
CA LEU A 75 34.33 17.32 13.21
C LEU A 75 33.45 17.33 11.96
N LEU A 76 33.89 18.01 10.89
CA LEU A 76 33.20 17.97 9.60
C LEU A 76 33.24 16.57 8.97
N HIS A 77 34.38 15.88 9.07
CA HIS A 77 34.55 14.52 8.55
C HIS A 77 33.63 13.53 9.27
N GLU A 78 33.44 13.70 10.57
CA GLU A 78 32.56 12.90 11.43
C GLU A 78 31.08 13.31 11.36
N GLY A 79 30.72 14.34 10.56
CA GLY A 79 29.34 14.73 10.34
C GLY A 79 28.72 15.58 11.46
N TYR A 80 29.52 16.12 12.39
CA TYR A 80 29.05 17.02 13.45
C TYR A 80 28.78 18.44 12.93
N ARG A 81 27.74 18.59 12.09
CA ARG A 81 27.42 19.83 11.37
C ARG A 81 27.17 21.02 12.28
N GLU A 82 26.33 20.85 13.29
CA GLU A 82 25.96 21.94 14.21
C GLU A 82 27.18 22.41 14.99
N LEU A 83 27.97 21.46 15.53
CA LEU A 83 29.19 21.78 16.28
C LEU A 83 30.27 22.42 15.39
N ALA A 84 30.43 21.93 14.16
CA ALA A 84 31.33 22.54 13.19
C ALA A 84 30.86 23.95 12.80
N ALA A 85 29.56 24.18 12.60
CA ALA A 85 29.02 25.50 12.31
C ALA A 85 29.32 26.50 13.43
N LEU A 86 29.23 26.07 14.69
CA LEU A 86 29.60 26.89 15.86
C LEU A 86 31.08 27.27 15.85
N LEU A 87 31.96 26.37 15.43
CA LEU A 87 33.41 26.61 15.36
C LEU A 87 33.86 27.37 14.10
N HIS A 88 33.00 27.52 13.08
CA HIS A 88 33.35 28.13 11.80
C HIS A 88 33.82 29.60 11.95
N GLY A 89 33.19 30.37 12.85
CA GLY A 89 33.56 31.77 13.10
C GLY A 89 34.97 31.97 13.66
N GLY A 90 35.60 30.91 14.16
CA GLY A 90 36.94 30.89 14.73
C GLY A 90 38.07 30.42 13.80
N VAL A 91 37.76 29.95 12.59
CA VAL A 91 38.74 29.36 11.65
C VAL A 91 39.58 30.47 10.96
N PRO A 92 40.92 30.40 10.97
CA PRO A 92 41.79 31.32 10.20
C PRO A 92 41.69 31.09 8.68
N VAL A 93 41.79 32.17 7.89
CA VAL A 93 41.44 32.24 6.45
C VAL A 93 42.29 31.32 5.54
N VAL A 94 41.73 30.18 5.09
CA VAL A 94 41.99 29.47 3.80
C VAL A 94 40.72 28.65 3.39
N SER A 95 40.59 28.37 2.08
CA SER A 95 39.46 27.95 1.23
C SER A 95 38.58 26.71 1.56
N SER A 96 37.30 26.88 1.20
CA SER A 96 36.15 25.97 0.95
C SER A 96 36.11 24.56 1.57
N SER A 97 35.42 24.45 2.72
CA SER A 97 35.01 23.21 3.38
C SER A 97 33.67 22.62 2.89
N THR A 98 33.07 23.18 1.83
CA THR A 98 31.72 22.88 1.33
C THR A 98 31.54 21.45 0.80
N VAL A 99 32.56 20.88 0.17
CA VAL A 99 32.51 19.50 -0.38
C VAL A 99 32.23 18.45 0.70
N ARG A 100 32.88 18.60 1.85
CA ARG A 100 32.82 17.60 2.92
C ARG A 100 31.44 17.58 3.58
N THR A 101 30.82 18.75 3.70
CA THR A 101 29.46 18.89 4.24
C THR A 101 28.45 18.17 3.36
N VAL A 102 28.51 18.40 2.05
CA VAL A 102 27.61 17.76 1.07
C VAL A 102 27.74 16.24 1.07
N LEU A 103 28.96 15.70 1.20
CA LEU A 103 29.19 14.25 1.18
C LEU A 103 28.69 13.55 2.46
N CYS A 104 28.84 14.19 3.62
CA CYS A 104 28.31 13.67 4.88
C CYS A 104 26.77 13.72 4.89
N GLU A 105 26.15 14.81 4.39
CA GLU A 105 24.69 14.90 4.19
C GLU A 105 24.16 13.78 3.28
N GLY A 106 24.96 13.41 2.28
CA GLY A 106 24.65 12.32 1.38
C GLY A 106 24.74 10.92 1.99
N GLY A 107 25.38 10.76 3.14
CA GLY A 107 25.71 9.45 3.71
C GLY A 107 26.74 8.69 2.86
N VAL A 108 27.64 9.39 2.16
CA VAL A 108 28.70 8.76 1.36
C VAL A 108 29.71 8.11 2.30
N PRO A 109 30.03 6.81 2.13
CA PRO A 109 30.99 6.12 2.99
C PRO A 109 32.35 6.83 3.05
N GLN A 110 32.96 6.77 4.23
CA GLN A 110 34.30 7.30 4.43
C GLN A 110 35.37 6.44 3.71
N ARG A 111 36.58 7.00 3.57
CA ARG A 111 37.70 6.24 3.03
C ARG A 111 38.05 5.09 3.98
N PRO A 112 38.46 3.92 3.45
CA PRO A 112 39.02 2.86 4.28
C PRO A 112 40.25 3.36 5.06
N VAL A 113 40.56 2.70 6.19
CA VAL A 113 41.69 3.03 7.08
C VAL A 113 43.00 3.21 6.31
N VAL A 114 43.25 2.33 5.34
CA VAL A 114 44.35 2.46 4.38
C VAL A 114 43.76 2.52 2.98
N PHE A 115 44.03 3.62 2.28
CA PHE A 115 43.51 3.88 0.94
C PHE A 115 44.64 4.16 -0.05
N VAL A 116 44.53 3.57 -1.25
CA VAL A 116 45.46 3.81 -2.34
C VAL A 116 44.72 4.38 -3.55
N THR A 117 45.25 5.48 -4.10
CA THR A 117 44.61 6.19 -5.21
C THR A 117 44.68 5.40 -6.53
N ARG A 118 43.53 5.27 -7.21
CA ARG A 118 43.37 4.69 -8.55
C ARG A 118 42.92 5.76 -9.56
N LYS A 119 43.74 6.80 -9.74
CA LYS A 119 43.41 8.00 -10.54
C LYS A 119 42.85 7.70 -11.94
N LYS A 120 43.38 6.67 -12.63
CA LYS A 120 42.91 6.31 -13.98
C LYS A 120 41.41 5.96 -14.02
N LEU A 121 40.93 5.16 -13.06
CA LEU A 121 39.53 4.76 -12.99
C LEU A 121 38.64 5.88 -12.44
N VAL A 122 39.12 6.62 -11.42
CA VAL A 122 38.40 7.77 -10.86
C VAL A 122 38.13 8.81 -11.96
N ASN A 123 39.16 9.20 -12.72
CA ASN A 123 39.01 10.14 -13.82
C ASN A 123 38.05 9.61 -14.91
N ALA A 124 38.05 8.30 -15.18
CA ALA A 124 37.12 7.70 -16.13
C ALA A 124 35.67 7.79 -15.65
N ILE A 125 35.40 7.55 -14.35
CA ILE A 125 34.07 7.71 -13.76
C ILE A 125 33.63 9.17 -13.82
N GLN A 126 34.50 10.09 -13.41
CA GLN A 126 34.23 11.54 -13.46
C GLN A 126 33.89 12.01 -14.88
N GLN A 127 34.66 11.59 -15.89
CA GLN A 127 34.38 11.92 -17.29
C GLN A 127 33.02 11.41 -17.77
N LYS A 128 32.54 10.26 -17.28
CA LYS A 128 31.19 9.77 -17.60
C LYS A 128 30.11 10.55 -16.87
N LEU A 129 30.37 10.95 -15.62
CA LEU A 129 29.46 11.81 -14.85
C LEU A 129 29.29 13.19 -15.49
N PHE A 130 30.38 13.82 -15.95
CA PHE A 130 30.32 15.09 -16.69
C PHE A 130 29.46 15.00 -17.95
N LYS A 131 29.41 13.85 -18.63
CA LYS A 131 28.61 13.65 -19.85
C LYS A 131 27.10 13.63 -19.62
N LEU A 132 26.65 13.59 -18.37
CA LEU A 132 25.22 13.66 -18.05
C LEU A 132 24.64 15.06 -18.26
N ASN A 133 25.45 16.13 -18.19
CA ASN A 133 25.06 17.52 -18.52
C ASN A 133 23.74 18.03 -17.87
N GLY A 134 23.35 17.52 -16.71
CA GLY A 134 22.09 17.89 -16.05
C GLY A 134 20.88 17.06 -16.47
N ASP A 135 20.99 16.23 -17.51
CA ASP A 135 19.94 15.32 -17.96
C ASP A 135 19.92 14.03 -17.11
N PRO A 136 18.75 13.37 -16.99
CA PRO A 136 18.65 12.05 -16.36
C PRO A 136 19.50 11.00 -17.08
N GLY A 137 20.21 10.17 -16.34
CA GLY A 137 21.06 9.15 -16.93
C GLY A 137 21.80 8.29 -15.92
N TRP A 138 22.44 7.25 -16.45
CA TRP A 138 22.99 6.13 -15.69
C TRP A 138 24.48 5.99 -15.93
N VAL A 139 25.26 6.01 -14.85
CA VAL A 139 26.68 5.65 -14.87
C VAL A 139 26.87 4.39 -14.04
N THR A 140 27.33 3.33 -14.68
CA THR A 140 27.46 2.00 -14.07
C THR A 140 28.92 1.61 -13.91
N VAL A 141 29.33 1.39 -12.67
CA VAL A 141 30.64 0.88 -12.30
C VAL A 141 30.50 -0.60 -11.96
N TYR A 142 31.00 -1.48 -12.83
CA TYR A 142 30.83 -2.93 -12.66
C TYR A 142 32.15 -3.70 -12.59
N GLY A 143 32.16 -4.80 -11.84
CA GLY A 143 33.35 -5.62 -11.61
C GLY A 143 33.18 -6.63 -10.48
N MET A 144 34.21 -7.47 -10.27
CA MET A 144 34.18 -8.62 -9.35
C MET A 144 33.83 -8.22 -7.89
N ALA A 145 33.27 -9.14 -7.10
CA ALA A 145 33.06 -8.91 -5.66
C ALA A 145 34.39 -8.60 -4.96
N GLY A 146 34.38 -7.61 -4.05
CA GLY A 146 35.58 -7.21 -3.32
C GLY A 146 36.64 -6.43 -4.11
N CYS A 147 36.45 -6.11 -5.41
CA CYS A 147 37.44 -5.38 -6.21
C CYS A 147 37.53 -3.85 -5.93
N GLY A 148 36.73 -3.33 -4.99
CA GLY A 148 36.77 -1.94 -4.53
C GLY A 148 35.86 -0.96 -5.30
N LYS A 149 34.76 -1.43 -5.89
CA LYS A 149 33.81 -0.61 -6.68
C LYS A 149 33.19 0.53 -5.86
N SER A 150 32.67 0.22 -4.68
CA SER A 150 32.01 1.19 -3.79
C SER A 150 32.98 2.29 -3.37
N VAL A 151 34.23 1.93 -3.06
CA VAL A 151 35.31 2.88 -2.74
C VAL A 151 35.65 3.77 -3.93
N LEU A 152 35.67 3.23 -5.15
CA LEU A 152 35.90 4.02 -6.37
C LEU A 152 34.76 5.01 -6.65
N ALA A 153 33.50 4.59 -6.46
CA ALA A 153 32.34 5.46 -6.63
C ALA A 153 32.33 6.59 -5.61
N ALA A 154 32.60 6.29 -4.33
CA ALA A 154 32.72 7.30 -3.27
C ALA A 154 33.87 8.28 -3.52
N GLU A 155 34.99 7.83 -4.08
CA GLU A 155 36.12 8.71 -4.42
C GLU A 155 35.84 9.59 -5.64
N ALA A 156 35.07 9.10 -6.62
CA ALA A 156 34.73 9.87 -7.82
C ALA A 156 33.96 11.17 -7.49
N VAL A 157 33.10 11.13 -6.48
CA VAL A 157 32.29 12.27 -6.03
C VAL A 157 32.96 13.17 -4.99
N ARG A 158 34.19 12.84 -4.56
CA ARG A 158 34.96 13.65 -3.59
C ARG A 158 35.66 14.87 -4.19
N ASP A 159 35.50 15.11 -5.50
CA ASP A 159 36.09 16.25 -6.19
C ASP A 159 35.19 17.49 -6.10
N HIS A 160 35.78 18.62 -5.71
CA HIS A 160 35.07 19.89 -5.54
C HIS A 160 34.48 20.40 -6.83
N THR A 161 35.25 20.29 -7.91
CA THR A 161 34.88 20.83 -9.23
C THR A 161 33.65 20.12 -9.77
N LEU A 162 33.60 18.78 -9.64
CA LEU A 162 32.47 17.97 -10.07
C LEU A 162 31.19 18.31 -9.30
N LEU A 163 31.26 18.46 -7.97
CA LEU A 163 30.09 18.72 -7.14
C LEU A 163 29.50 20.10 -7.39
N GLU A 164 30.35 21.13 -7.51
CA GLU A 164 29.88 22.50 -7.71
C GLU A 164 29.30 22.71 -9.11
N ASP A 165 29.96 22.19 -10.14
CA ASP A 165 29.56 22.40 -11.53
C ASP A 165 28.40 21.49 -11.96
N CYS A 166 28.42 20.20 -11.58
CA CYS A 166 27.45 19.21 -12.06
C CYS A 166 26.33 18.90 -11.07
N PHE A 167 26.62 18.85 -9.77
CA PHE A 167 25.68 18.35 -8.76
C PHE A 167 25.50 19.32 -7.58
N PRO A 168 25.08 20.58 -7.82
CA PRO A 168 24.92 21.57 -6.77
C PRO A 168 23.80 21.22 -5.78
N GLY A 169 22.87 20.33 -6.17
CA GLY A 169 21.81 19.81 -5.31
C GLY A 169 22.29 18.77 -4.28
N GLY A 170 23.57 18.39 -4.34
CA GLY A 170 24.18 17.42 -3.44
C GLY A 170 24.20 16.00 -3.98
N VAL A 171 24.62 15.06 -3.12
CA VAL A 171 24.76 13.63 -3.43
C VAL A 171 24.02 12.83 -2.39
N HIS A 172 23.37 11.72 -2.75
CA HIS A 172 22.71 10.83 -1.82
C HIS A 172 23.15 9.38 -2.05
N TRP A 173 23.64 8.71 -1.01
CA TRP A 173 24.13 7.34 -1.07
C TRP A 173 23.13 6.34 -0.48
N VAL A 174 22.89 5.25 -1.21
CA VAL A 174 21.95 4.20 -0.83
C VAL A 174 22.64 2.85 -0.95
N SER A 175 22.82 2.17 0.19
CA SER A 175 23.27 0.79 0.22
C SER A 175 22.09 -0.14 -0.06
N VAL A 176 22.03 -0.65 -1.29
CA VAL A 176 20.94 -1.50 -1.79
C VAL A 176 21.26 -2.96 -1.48
N GLY A 177 22.29 -3.53 -2.11
CA GLY A 177 22.63 -4.93 -1.92
C GLY A 177 21.65 -5.92 -2.57
N LYS A 178 21.70 -7.19 -2.16
CA LYS A 178 20.71 -8.19 -2.63
C LYS A 178 19.45 -8.08 -1.79
N GLN A 179 18.35 -7.67 -2.43
CA GLN A 179 17.09 -7.38 -1.74
C GLN A 179 15.94 -8.18 -2.35
N ASP A 180 14.96 -8.46 -1.50
CA ASP A 180 13.58 -8.81 -1.81
C ASP A 180 12.70 -7.55 -1.86
N LYS A 181 11.40 -7.70 -2.16
CA LYS A 181 10.49 -6.54 -2.28
C LYS A 181 10.34 -5.78 -0.95
N SER A 182 10.24 -6.51 0.17
CA SER A 182 10.17 -5.96 1.53
C SER A 182 11.43 -5.20 1.90
N GLY A 183 12.61 -5.80 1.69
CA GLY A 183 13.89 -5.17 1.96
C GLY A 183 14.09 -3.91 1.13
N LEU A 184 13.72 -3.92 -0.16
CA LEU A 184 13.77 -2.71 -1.00
C LEU A 184 12.84 -1.61 -0.49
N LEU A 185 11.60 -1.95 -0.10
CA LEU A 185 10.66 -0.99 0.48
C LEU A 185 11.26 -0.33 1.72
N MET A 186 11.90 -1.09 2.62
CA MET A 186 12.58 -0.53 3.78
C MET A 186 13.70 0.44 3.39
N LYS A 187 14.49 0.13 2.35
CA LYS A 187 15.54 1.05 1.85
C LYS A 187 14.93 2.34 1.30
N LEU A 188 13.82 2.25 0.57
CA LEU A 188 13.11 3.39 0.01
C LEU A 188 12.44 4.24 1.09
N GLN A 189 11.82 3.63 2.09
CA GLN A 189 11.26 4.32 3.26
C GLN A 189 12.37 5.11 3.97
N ASN A 190 13.48 4.45 4.34
CA ASN A 190 14.64 5.09 4.96
C ASN A 190 15.24 6.23 4.12
N LEU A 191 15.19 6.10 2.78
CA LEU A 191 15.65 7.15 1.88
C LEU A 191 14.69 8.34 1.86
N CYS A 192 13.38 8.09 1.76
CA CYS A 192 12.36 9.13 1.81
C CYS A 192 12.45 9.93 3.11
N THR A 193 12.58 9.25 4.27
CA THR A 193 12.75 9.91 5.58
C THR A 193 13.99 10.80 5.62
N ARG A 194 15.09 10.36 5.00
CA ARG A 194 16.34 11.13 4.95
C ARG A 194 16.20 12.39 4.10
N LEU A 195 15.46 12.33 3.00
CA LEU A 195 15.21 13.46 2.11
C LEU A 195 14.14 14.42 2.69
N SER A 196 13.24 13.91 3.52
CA SER A 196 12.11 14.66 4.10
C SER A 196 12.39 15.27 5.48
N GLN A 197 13.66 15.47 5.88
CA GLN A 197 14.03 16.00 7.21
C GLN A 197 13.46 17.39 7.58
N ASP A 198 12.76 18.07 6.65
CA ASP A 198 12.02 19.31 6.92
C ASP A 198 10.53 19.05 6.62
N ASP A 199 9.64 19.45 7.54
CA ASP A 199 8.18 19.18 7.65
C ASP A 199 7.29 19.64 6.46
N SER A 200 7.86 19.80 5.27
CA SER A 200 7.19 20.26 4.05
C SER A 200 6.36 19.20 3.31
N PHE A 201 6.47 17.92 3.68
CA PHE A 201 5.71 16.80 3.09
C PHE A 201 5.18 15.88 4.19
N SER A 202 4.03 15.23 3.93
CA SER A 202 3.37 14.31 4.88
C SER A 202 4.39 13.42 5.60
N GLN A 203 4.32 13.43 6.93
CA GLN A 203 5.28 12.79 7.86
C GLN A 203 5.32 11.26 7.72
N ARG A 204 4.39 10.69 6.93
CA ARG A 204 4.19 9.26 6.75
C ARG A 204 5.22 8.61 5.82
N LEU A 205 5.64 7.40 6.20
CA LEU A 205 6.43 6.51 5.36
C LEU A 205 5.57 5.90 4.24
N PRO A 206 6.09 5.78 3.01
CA PRO A 206 5.36 5.13 1.92
C PRO A 206 5.12 3.65 2.23
N LEU A 207 3.92 3.13 1.96
CA LEU A 207 3.54 1.75 2.33
C LEU A 207 3.87 0.72 1.26
N ASN A 208 4.09 1.17 0.03
CA ASN A 208 4.43 0.31 -1.09
C ASN A 208 5.55 0.96 -1.93
N ILE A 209 6.19 0.15 -2.77
CA ILE A 209 7.35 0.56 -3.57
C ILE A 209 6.96 1.66 -4.56
N GLU A 210 5.74 1.63 -5.08
CA GLU A 210 5.24 2.57 -6.09
C GLU A 210 4.98 3.96 -5.49
N GLU A 211 4.32 4.05 -4.34
CA GLU A 211 4.16 5.27 -3.55
C GLU A 211 5.53 5.82 -3.13
N ALA A 212 6.44 4.94 -2.70
CA ALA A 212 7.79 5.34 -2.34
C ALA A 212 8.54 5.93 -3.54
N LYS A 213 8.39 5.31 -4.71
CA LYS A 213 8.96 5.76 -5.97
C LYS A 213 8.41 7.13 -6.37
N ASP A 214 7.09 7.31 -6.36
CA ASP A 214 6.48 8.59 -6.71
C ASP A 214 6.85 9.70 -5.75
N ARG A 215 6.88 9.40 -4.44
CA ARG A 215 7.35 10.36 -3.43
C ARG A 215 8.81 10.73 -3.66
N LEU A 216 9.67 9.74 -3.95
CA LEU A 216 11.08 9.98 -4.28
C LEU A 216 11.20 10.88 -5.52
N ARG A 217 10.41 10.62 -6.57
CA ARG A 217 10.38 11.44 -7.79
C ARG A 217 10.04 12.90 -7.46
N ILE A 218 9.03 13.13 -6.63
CA ILE A 218 8.63 14.49 -6.22
C ILE A 218 9.73 15.16 -5.38
N LEU A 219 10.33 14.44 -4.42
CA LEU A 219 11.38 14.97 -3.56
C LEU A 219 12.65 15.33 -4.36
N MET A 220 13.08 14.45 -5.27
CA MET A 220 14.27 14.69 -6.10
C MET A 220 14.04 15.82 -7.12
N LEU A 221 12.83 15.93 -7.69
CA LEU A 221 12.53 16.98 -8.67
C LEU A 221 12.32 18.35 -8.03
N ARG A 222 11.61 18.42 -6.88
CA ARG A 222 11.25 19.70 -6.23
C ARG A 222 12.21 20.15 -5.15
N LYS A 223 12.67 19.24 -4.28
CA LYS A 223 13.47 19.58 -3.09
C LYS A 223 14.98 19.49 -3.36
N HIS A 224 15.42 18.46 -4.09
CA HIS A 224 16.84 18.23 -4.39
C HIS A 224 17.15 18.26 -5.90
N PRO A 225 16.87 19.38 -6.61
CA PRO A 225 17.10 19.45 -8.05
C PRO A 225 18.59 19.37 -8.39
N ARG A 226 18.93 18.66 -9.48
CA ARG A 226 20.32 18.42 -9.92
C ARG A 226 21.20 17.82 -8.81
N SER A 227 20.66 16.82 -8.11
CA SER A 227 21.40 15.98 -7.16
C SER A 227 21.75 14.63 -7.80
N LEU A 228 22.84 14.01 -7.31
CA LEU A 228 23.29 12.69 -7.75
C LEU A 228 22.84 11.61 -6.76
N LEU A 229 22.11 10.61 -7.23
CA LEU A 229 21.76 9.44 -6.43
C LEU A 229 22.75 8.30 -6.68
N ILE A 230 23.35 7.76 -5.64
CA ILE A 230 24.32 6.66 -5.71
C ILE A 230 23.71 5.38 -5.16
N LEU A 231 23.61 4.35 -5.99
CA LEU A 231 23.11 3.03 -5.62
C LEU A 231 24.25 2.02 -5.50
N ASP A 232 24.49 1.50 -4.30
CA ASP A 232 25.60 0.58 -4.02
C ASP A 232 25.18 -0.89 -4.05
N ASP A 233 25.98 -1.69 -4.78
CA ASP A 233 25.86 -3.13 -5.03
C ASP A 233 24.45 -3.56 -5.47
N VAL A 234 24.00 -3.09 -6.64
CA VAL A 234 22.70 -3.51 -7.20
C VAL A 234 22.82 -4.88 -7.88
N TRP A 235 21.95 -5.81 -7.50
CA TRP A 235 21.95 -7.18 -8.04
C TRP A 235 20.93 -7.42 -9.14
N ASP A 236 19.72 -6.88 -9.01
CA ASP A 236 18.62 -7.19 -9.91
C ASP A 236 18.15 -5.96 -10.69
N PRO A 237 17.74 -6.12 -11.97
CA PRO A 237 17.23 -5.02 -12.78
C PRO A 237 15.95 -4.37 -12.22
N TRP A 238 15.05 -5.16 -11.59
CA TRP A 238 13.78 -4.65 -11.07
C TRP A 238 13.96 -3.64 -9.92
N VAL A 239 15.03 -3.77 -9.14
CA VAL A 239 15.38 -2.80 -8.08
C VAL A 239 15.67 -1.42 -8.69
N LEU A 240 16.34 -1.40 -9.85
CA LEU A 240 16.64 -0.17 -10.58
C LEU A 240 15.37 0.54 -11.07
N LYS A 241 14.30 -0.20 -11.42
CA LYS A 241 13.01 0.36 -11.85
C LYS A 241 12.30 1.18 -10.77
N ALA A 242 12.57 0.90 -9.49
CA ALA A 242 12.04 1.65 -8.36
C ALA A 242 12.73 3.02 -8.19
N PHE A 243 13.98 3.15 -8.66
CA PHE A 243 14.75 4.40 -8.64
C PHE A 243 14.71 5.17 -9.97
N ASP A 244 14.04 4.62 -10.98
CA ASP A 244 13.83 5.22 -12.29
C ASP A 244 12.82 6.38 -12.22
N ASN A 245 13.31 7.53 -11.75
CA ASN A 245 12.53 8.71 -11.36
C ASN A 245 13.01 10.00 -12.06
N GLN A 246 13.59 9.89 -13.26
CA GLN A 246 14.23 11.01 -13.96
C GLN A 246 15.39 11.64 -13.18
N CYS A 247 16.12 10.83 -12.40
CA CYS A 247 17.29 11.26 -11.63
C CYS A 247 18.59 10.96 -12.38
N GLN A 248 19.67 11.61 -11.94
CA GLN A 248 21.03 11.22 -12.30
C GLN A 248 21.51 10.16 -11.32
N ILE A 249 21.89 8.98 -11.84
CA ILE A 249 22.22 7.82 -11.01
C ILE A 249 23.62 7.29 -11.33
N LEU A 250 24.43 7.18 -10.30
CA LEU A 250 25.68 6.41 -10.30
C LEU A 250 25.42 5.09 -9.56
N LEU A 251 25.62 3.95 -10.20
CA LEU A 251 25.44 2.66 -9.52
C LEU A 251 26.69 1.78 -9.58
N THR A 252 26.90 1.03 -8.51
CA THR A 252 27.91 -0.04 -8.47
C THR A 252 27.20 -1.39 -8.54
N THR A 253 27.77 -2.32 -9.29
CA THR A 253 27.17 -3.65 -9.46
C THR A 253 28.22 -4.70 -9.82
N ARG A 254 27.88 -5.96 -9.66
CA ARG A 254 28.68 -7.09 -10.15
C ARG A 254 28.32 -7.44 -11.59
N ASP A 255 27.09 -7.14 -11.98
CA ASP A 255 26.53 -7.50 -13.28
C ASP A 255 26.20 -6.25 -14.11
N LYS A 256 26.67 -6.22 -15.34
CA LYS A 256 26.38 -5.13 -16.28
C LYS A 256 24.91 -5.12 -16.72
N SER A 257 24.26 -6.29 -16.76
CA SER A 257 22.92 -6.49 -17.32
C SER A 257 21.82 -5.74 -16.55
N VAL A 258 22.04 -5.38 -15.29
CA VAL A 258 21.04 -4.72 -14.43
C VAL A 258 20.47 -3.43 -15.02
N THR A 259 21.26 -2.74 -15.86
CA THR A 259 20.85 -1.50 -16.52
C THR A 259 19.99 -1.68 -17.76
N ASP A 260 19.82 -2.90 -18.27
CA ASP A 260 19.06 -3.15 -19.50
C ASP A 260 17.56 -2.83 -19.34
N SER A 261 17.04 -2.96 -18.11
CA SER A 261 15.64 -2.73 -17.78
C SER A 261 15.20 -1.27 -17.70
N VAL A 262 16.14 -0.31 -17.76
CA VAL A 262 15.85 1.12 -17.58
C VAL A 262 16.12 1.92 -18.86
N MET A 263 15.39 3.00 -19.06
CA MET A 263 15.53 3.88 -20.23
C MET A 263 16.47 5.06 -19.93
N GLY A 264 17.01 5.71 -20.97
CA GLY A 264 17.87 6.89 -20.86
C GLY A 264 19.33 6.66 -21.25
N SER A 265 20.17 7.69 -21.07
CA SER A 265 21.59 7.62 -21.41
C SER A 265 22.34 6.69 -20.45
N LYS A 266 23.11 5.72 -20.99
CA LYS A 266 23.82 4.71 -20.21
C LYS A 266 25.31 4.75 -20.49
N TYR A 267 26.10 4.83 -19.44
CA TYR A 267 27.56 4.77 -19.49
C TYR A 267 28.07 3.68 -18.58
N VAL A 268 29.05 2.90 -19.06
CA VAL A 268 29.66 1.81 -18.29
C VAL A 268 31.14 2.06 -18.06
N VAL A 269 31.62 1.72 -16.86
CA VAL A 269 33.03 1.73 -16.48
C VAL A 269 33.38 0.37 -15.87
N PRO A 270 34.15 -0.47 -16.60
CA PRO A 270 34.60 -1.76 -16.07
C PRO A 270 35.72 -1.54 -15.04
N VAL A 271 35.67 -2.29 -13.94
CA VAL A 271 36.71 -2.35 -12.91
C VAL A 271 37.40 -3.71 -12.96
N GLU A 272 38.73 -3.69 -13.07
CA GLU A 272 39.57 -4.90 -13.05
C GLU A 272 39.36 -5.70 -11.75
N SER A 273 39.37 -7.03 -11.87
CA SER A 273 39.11 -7.97 -10.76
C SER A 273 40.12 -7.91 -9.61
N GLY A 274 41.33 -7.42 -9.87
CA GLY A 274 42.38 -7.27 -8.85
C GLY A 274 43.22 -6.01 -9.05
N LEU A 275 43.83 -5.55 -7.97
CA LEU A 275 44.86 -4.52 -7.97
C LEU A 275 46.13 -5.05 -8.61
N GLY A 276 46.80 -4.20 -9.40
CA GLY A 276 48.15 -4.48 -9.87
C GLY A 276 49.12 -4.68 -8.71
N LYS A 277 50.17 -5.49 -8.94
CA LYS A 277 51.18 -5.86 -7.93
C LYS A 277 51.73 -4.66 -7.16
N GLU A 278 52.04 -3.56 -7.84
CA GLU A 278 52.56 -2.34 -7.19
C GLU A 278 51.58 -1.68 -6.22
N LYS A 279 50.28 -1.71 -6.55
CA LYS A 279 49.24 -1.11 -5.72
C LYS A 279 48.92 -2.00 -4.52
N GLY A 280 48.98 -3.32 -4.68
CA GLY A 280 48.95 -4.26 -3.55
C GLY A 280 50.11 -4.05 -2.58
N LEU A 281 51.33 -3.84 -3.09
CA LEU A 281 52.50 -3.54 -2.25
C LEU A 281 52.37 -2.19 -1.55
N GLU A 282 51.78 -1.20 -2.22
CA GLU A 282 51.48 0.10 -1.62
C GLU A 282 50.54 -0.03 -0.42
N ILE A 283 49.49 -0.85 -0.53
CA ILE A 283 48.58 -1.13 0.59
C ILE A 283 49.35 -1.76 1.76
N LEU A 284 50.12 -2.83 1.51
CA LEU A 284 50.90 -3.47 2.57
C LEU A 284 51.91 -2.49 3.20
N SER A 285 52.59 -1.69 2.38
CA SER A 285 53.58 -0.70 2.83
C SER A 285 52.98 0.33 3.79
N LEU A 286 51.75 0.78 3.50
CA LEU A 286 51.03 1.73 4.35
C LEU A 286 50.56 1.08 5.65
N PHE A 287 50.12 -0.18 5.62
CA PHE A 287 49.72 -0.91 6.83
C PHE A 287 50.90 -1.17 7.78
N VAL A 288 52.05 -1.60 7.26
CA VAL A 288 53.25 -1.87 8.08
C VAL A 288 54.12 -0.64 8.32
N ASN A 289 53.73 0.51 7.76
CA ASN A 289 54.45 1.78 7.83
C ASN A 289 55.93 1.68 7.37
N MET A 290 56.17 0.94 6.29
CA MET A 290 57.49 0.76 5.65
C MET A 290 57.46 1.32 4.23
N LYS A 291 58.62 1.70 3.67
CA LYS A 291 58.69 2.06 2.24
C LYS A 291 58.66 0.80 1.38
N LYS A 292 58.19 0.93 0.12
CA LYS A 292 58.10 -0.21 -0.83
C LYS A 292 59.41 -0.97 -1.04
N ALA A 293 60.56 -0.29 -0.91
CA ALA A 293 61.90 -0.87 -1.06
C ALA A 293 62.35 -1.69 0.14
N ASP A 294 61.77 -1.44 1.32
CA ASP A 294 62.14 -2.07 2.59
C ASP A 294 61.24 -3.27 2.92
N LEU A 295 60.31 -3.63 2.01
CA LEU A 295 59.41 -4.76 2.19
C LEU A 295 60.15 -6.09 1.96
N PRO A 296 59.81 -7.13 2.74
CA PRO A 296 60.40 -8.45 2.58
C PRO A 296 59.93 -9.14 1.29
N GLU A 297 60.73 -10.07 0.75
CA GLU A 297 60.44 -10.81 -0.50
C GLU A 297 59.12 -11.61 -0.42
N GLU A 298 58.76 -12.06 0.77
CA GLU A 298 57.49 -12.70 1.09
C GLU A 298 56.29 -11.80 0.73
N ALA A 299 56.42 -10.47 0.80
CA ALA A 299 55.36 -9.53 0.46
C ALA A 299 54.92 -9.67 -1.01
N HIS A 300 55.87 -9.90 -1.92
CA HIS A 300 55.57 -10.14 -3.33
C HIS A 300 54.82 -11.45 -3.56
N SER A 301 55.14 -12.48 -2.76
CA SER A 301 54.52 -13.80 -2.85
C SER A 301 53.13 -13.80 -2.25
N ILE A 302 52.94 -13.14 -1.10
CA ILE A 302 51.62 -12.95 -0.46
C ILE A 302 50.66 -12.26 -1.42
N ILE A 303 51.05 -11.16 -2.07
CA ILE A 303 50.18 -10.45 -3.01
C ILE A 303 49.79 -11.32 -4.21
N ARG A 304 50.70 -12.20 -4.65
CA ARG A 304 50.40 -13.16 -5.72
C ARG A 304 49.33 -14.16 -5.28
N GLU A 305 49.44 -14.68 -4.07
CA GLU A 305 48.43 -15.59 -3.49
C GLU A 305 47.10 -14.89 -3.20
N CYS A 306 47.12 -13.61 -2.82
CA CYS A 306 45.92 -12.79 -2.64
C CYS A 306 45.19 -12.46 -3.96
N LYS A 307 45.77 -12.80 -5.12
CA LYS A 307 45.23 -12.55 -6.48
C LYS A 307 44.78 -11.10 -6.71
N GLY A 308 45.40 -10.15 -6.00
CA GLY A 308 45.10 -8.72 -6.12
C GLY A 308 43.77 -8.24 -5.51
N SER A 309 43.02 -9.05 -4.77
CA SER A 309 41.79 -8.57 -4.11
C SER A 309 42.10 -7.52 -3.02
N PRO A 310 41.60 -6.27 -3.13
CA PRO A 310 41.83 -5.23 -2.12
C PRO A 310 41.44 -5.67 -0.70
N LEU A 311 40.32 -6.40 -0.55
CA LEU A 311 39.83 -6.83 0.76
C LEU A 311 40.80 -7.83 1.43
N VAL A 312 41.27 -8.82 0.67
CA VAL A 312 42.21 -9.84 1.18
C VAL A 312 43.56 -9.19 1.54
N VAL A 313 44.04 -8.27 0.70
CA VAL A 313 45.29 -7.54 0.97
C VAL A 313 45.16 -6.67 2.22
N SER A 314 44.01 -6.03 2.46
CA SER A 314 43.77 -5.25 3.68
C SER A 314 43.71 -6.12 4.94
N LEU A 315 43.08 -7.31 4.87
CA LEU A 315 43.04 -8.24 6.01
C LEU A 315 44.44 -8.72 6.41
N ILE A 316 45.26 -9.13 5.43
CA ILE A 316 46.65 -9.55 5.67
C ILE A 316 47.52 -8.37 6.12
N GLY A 317 47.32 -7.19 5.54
CA GLY A 317 48.01 -5.95 5.94
C GLY A 317 47.73 -5.60 7.41
N ALA A 318 46.48 -5.70 7.85
CA ALA A 318 46.09 -5.48 9.24
C ALA A 318 46.76 -6.49 10.19
N LEU A 319 46.84 -7.77 9.81
CA LEU A 319 47.55 -8.79 10.61
C LEU A 319 49.05 -8.52 10.73
N LEU A 320 49.68 -8.11 9.63
CA LEU A 320 51.10 -7.79 9.60
C LEU A 320 51.44 -6.50 10.38
N ARG A 321 50.50 -5.57 10.47
CA ARG A 321 50.63 -4.38 11.33
C ARG A 321 50.73 -4.76 12.81
N GLU A 322 49.97 -5.76 13.25
CA GLU A 322 50.02 -6.25 14.64
C GLU A 322 51.17 -7.22 14.90
N PHE A 323 51.49 -8.08 13.92
CA PHE A 323 52.54 -9.10 14.03
C PHE A 323 53.59 -8.95 12.92
N PRO A 324 54.53 -7.99 13.04
CA PRO A 324 55.46 -7.62 11.96
C PRO A 324 56.41 -8.74 11.52
N ASN A 325 56.67 -9.73 12.38
CA ASN A 325 57.67 -10.78 12.15
C ASN A 325 57.09 -12.07 11.51
N ARG A 326 55.80 -12.11 11.18
CA ARG A 326 55.09 -13.35 10.78
C ARG A 326 54.82 -13.51 9.27
N TRP A 327 55.56 -12.81 8.42
CA TRP A 327 55.42 -12.88 6.96
C TRP A 327 55.43 -14.31 6.38
N GLN A 328 56.46 -15.09 6.72
CA GLN A 328 56.64 -16.45 6.21
C GLN A 328 55.57 -17.44 6.71
N TYR A 329 55.02 -17.18 7.89
CA TYR A 329 53.93 -17.97 8.46
C TYR A 329 52.63 -17.76 7.67
N TYR A 330 52.22 -16.51 7.46
CA TYR A 330 51.01 -16.19 6.71
C TYR A 330 51.09 -16.61 5.24
N LEU A 331 52.28 -16.52 4.63
CA LEU A 331 52.50 -17.02 3.27
C LEU A 331 52.25 -18.54 3.17
N ARG A 332 52.80 -19.33 4.11
CA ARG A 332 52.57 -20.79 4.13
C ARG A 332 51.10 -21.14 4.37
N GLN A 333 50.41 -20.38 5.22
CA GLN A 333 49.01 -20.64 5.54
C GLN A 333 48.08 -20.35 4.36
N LEU A 334 48.33 -19.24 3.64
CA LEU A 334 47.67 -18.93 2.36
C LEU A 334 47.91 -20.00 1.30
N GLN A 335 49.10 -20.62 1.27
CA GLN A 335 49.44 -21.70 0.33
C GLN A 335 48.81 -23.05 0.70
N ASN A 336 48.66 -23.35 2.00
CA ASN A 336 48.25 -24.67 2.48
C ASN A 336 46.73 -24.95 2.44
N LYS A 337 45.89 -23.94 2.15
CA LYS A 337 44.43 -24.05 1.89
C LYS A 337 43.71 -25.11 2.74
N GLN A 338 43.64 -24.85 4.05
CA GLN A 338 43.11 -25.78 5.04
C GLN A 338 41.58 -25.72 5.17
N PHE A 339 40.95 -24.59 4.84
CA PHE A 339 39.51 -24.39 4.90
C PHE A 339 38.82 -25.02 3.69
N LYS A 340 38.07 -26.10 3.93
CA LYS A 340 37.30 -26.81 2.90
C LYS A 340 35.81 -26.54 3.07
N ARG A 341 35.23 -25.77 2.14
CA ARG A 341 33.80 -25.47 2.10
C ARG A 341 32.99 -26.73 1.74
N ILE A 342 31.88 -26.95 2.43
CA ILE A 342 31.00 -28.13 2.21
C ILE A 342 30.11 -27.93 0.98
N ARG A 343 29.69 -26.69 0.69
CA ARG A 343 28.99 -26.33 -0.56
C ARG A 343 29.95 -25.71 -1.57
N LYS A 344 30.20 -26.43 -2.67
CA LYS A 344 30.99 -25.97 -3.83
C LYS A 344 30.05 -25.47 -4.93
N SER A 345 29.22 -24.47 -4.65
CA SER A 345 28.22 -23.96 -5.59
C SER A 345 28.42 -22.47 -5.86
N SER A 346 29.49 -22.11 -6.58
CA SER A 346 29.51 -20.95 -7.51
C SER A 346 30.83 -20.89 -8.29
N SER A 347 30.80 -20.19 -9.42
CA SER A 347 31.87 -19.95 -10.40
C SER A 347 33.02 -19.02 -9.93
N TYR A 348 33.34 -19.01 -8.63
CA TYR A 348 34.28 -18.04 -8.03
C TYR A 348 35.32 -18.70 -7.12
N ASP A 349 36.56 -18.19 -7.20
CA ASP A 349 37.71 -18.63 -6.38
C ASP A 349 37.73 -17.92 -5.01
N TYR A 350 36.94 -18.40 -4.05
CA TYR A 350 36.86 -17.85 -2.68
C TYR A 350 37.99 -18.28 -1.73
N GLU A 351 38.86 -19.21 -2.16
CA GLU A 351 39.83 -19.89 -1.30
C GLU A 351 40.79 -18.93 -0.57
N ALA A 352 41.26 -17.86 -1.23
CA ALA A 352 42.20 -16.92 -0.61
C ALA A 352 41.56 -16.03 0.46
N LEU A 353 40.25 -15.77 0.35
CA LEU A 353 39.52 -14.93 1.31
C LEU A 353 39.13 -15.71 2.56
N ASP A 354 38.62 -16.94 2.39
CA ASP A 354 38.24 -17.80 3.51
C ASP A 354 39.45 -18.08 4.42
N GLU A 355 40.62 -18.30 3.83
CA GLU A 355 41.88 -18.45 4.57
C GLU A 355 42.28 -17.16 5.30
N ALA A 356 42.30 -16.01 4.60
CA ALA A 356 42.65 -14.75 5.23
C ALA A 356 41.71 -14.42 6.40
N MET A 357 40.41 -14.66 6.26
CA MET A 357 39.42 -14.48 7.33
C MET A 357 39.63 -15.47 8.47
N SER A 358 39.93 -16.74 8.18
CA SER A 358 40.21 -17.73 9.22
C SER A 358 41.41 -17.31 10.07
N ILE A 359 42.49 -16.86 9.43
CA ILE A 359 43.69 -16.36 10.09
C ILE A 359 43.37 -15.13 10.94
N SER A 360 42.67 -14.14 10.37
CA SER A 360 42.33 -12.91 11.08
C SER A 360 41.48 -13.16 12.32
N VAL A 361 40.52 -14.09 12.24
CA VAL A 361 39.65 -14.44 13.38
C VAL A 361 40.40 -15.26 14.43
N GLU A 362 41.30 -16.15 14.04
CA GLU A 362 42.09 -16.96 14.98
C GLU A 362 43.07 -16.13 15.82
N MET A 363 43.54 -15.01 15.28
CA MET A 363 44.47 -14.08 15.95
C MET A 363 43.79 -13.09 16.91
N LEU A 364 42.45 -13.09 17.00
CA LEU A 364 41.73 -12.28 18.00
C LEU A 364 41.99 -12.80 19.44
N ARG A 365 41.85 -11.91 20.43
CA ARG A 365 41.83 -12.31 21.85
C ARG A 365 40.63 -13.22 22.12
N GLU A 366 40.74 -14.16 23.05
CA GLU A 366 39.66 -15.13 23.32
C GLU A 366 38.33 -14.48 23.70
N ASP A 367 38.36 -13.39 24.47
CA ASP A 367 37.15 -12.64 24.83
C ASP A 367 36.51 -11.99 23.59
N MET A 368 37.33 -11.41 22.71
CA MET A 368 36.89 -10.78 21.45
C MET A 368 36.39 -11.78 20.40
N LYS A 369 36.90 -13.02 20.43
CA LYS A 369 36.40 -14.10 19.54
C LYS A 369 34.93 -14.41 19.82
N ASN A 370 34.52 -14.38 21.08
CA ASN A 370 33.12 -14.61 21.46
C ASN A 370 32.22 -13.47 20.94
N TYR A 371 32.63 -12.21 21.10
CA TYR A 371 31.90 -11.07 20.55
C TYR A 371 31.82 -11.09 19.02
N TYR A 372 32.93 -11.43 18.34
CA TYR A 372 32.92 -11.53 16.88
C TYR A 372 32.06 -12.69 16.37
N LYS A 373 32.01 -13.80 17.11
CA LYS A 373 31.10 -14.92 16.83
C LYS A 373 29.63 -14.47 16.91
N ASP A 374 29.27 -13.65 17.90
CA ASP A 374 27.90 -13.15 18.04
C ASP A 374 27.44 -12.32 16.83
N LEU A 375 28.36 -11.63 16.14
CA LEU A 375 28.07 -10.87 14.91
C LEU A 375 27.66 -11.74 13.70
N SER A 376 27.74 -13.07 13.81
CA SER A 376 27.29 -13.99 12.75
C SER A 376 25.77 -13.97 12.51
N ILE A 377 24.98 -13.38 13.42
CA ILE A 377 23.53 -13.20 13.27
C ILE A 377 23.15 -12.06 12.32
N LEU A 378 24.11 -11.22 11.94
CA LEU A 378 23.89 -10.08 11.05
C LEU A 378 23.59 -10.57 9.62
N GLN A 379 22.50 -10.08 9.04
CA GLN A 379 22.16 -10.33 7.65
C GLN A 379 23.03 -9.48 6.70
N LYS A 380 23.14 -9.94 5.45
CA LYS A 380 23.80 -9.18 4.38
C LYS A 380 23.07 -7.86 4.15
N ASP A 381 23.81 -6.81 3.85
CA ASP A 381 23.28 -5.49 3.51
C ASP A 381 22.42 -4.80 4.59
N VAL A 382 22.42 -5.31 5.82
CA VAL A 382 21.75 -4.69 6.97
C VAL A 382 22.75 -3.87 7.78
N LYS A 383 22.43 -2.59 7.97
CA LYS A 383 23.21 -1.67 8.81
C LYS A 383 22.59 -1.65 10.20
N VAL A 384 23.33 -2.11 11.20
CA VAL A 384 22.82 -2.27 12.57
C VAL A 384 23.24 -1.09 13.44
N PRO A 385 22.29 -0.48 14.18
CA PRO A 385 22.62 0.59 15.12
C PRO A 385 23.32 0.02 16.36
N THR A 386 24.17 0.83 16.97
CA THR A 386 25.00 0.41 18.12
C THR A 386 24.15 -0.12 19.28
N LYS A 387 22.97 0.47 19.51
CA LYS A 387 22.07 0.10 20.62
C LYS A 387 21.62 -1.37 20.60
N VAL A 388 21.46 -1.96 19.42
CA VAL A 388 21.11 -3.38 19.26
C VAL A 388 22.22 -4.29 19.79
N LEU A 389 23.49 -3.90 19.60
CA LEU A 389 24.65 -4.63 20.10
C LEU A 389 24.85 -4.42 21.61
N CYS A 390 24.49 -3.25 22.14
CA CYS A 390 24.41 -3.03 23.60
C CYS A 390 23.44 -4.01 24.26
N ILE A 391 22.28 -4.25 23.66
CA ILE A 391 21.30 -5.23 24.14
C ILE A 391 21.89 -6.65 24.05
N LEU A 392 22.57 -6.99 22.95
CA LEU A 392 23.14 -8.33 22.78
C LEU A 392 24.23 -8.67 23.81
N TRP A 393 25.05 -7.69 24.18
CA TRP A 393 26.19 -7.89 25.09
C TRP A 393 25.95 -7.46 26.54
N ASP A 394 24.81 -6.81 26.85
CA ASP A 394 24.52 -6.21 28.16
C ASP A 394 25.61 -5.23 28.62
N MET A 395 26.06 -4.36 27.71
CA MET A 395 27.14 -3.40 27.94
C MET A 395 26.72 -1.98 27.59
N GLU A 396 27.41 -0.99 28.17
CA GLU A 396 27.21 0.42 27.83
C GLU A 396 27.68 0.73 26.41
N THR A 397 27.15 1.81 25.83
CA THR A 397 27.36 2.15 24.40
C THR A 397 28.84 2.35 24.09
N GLU A 398 29.57 2.94 25.02
CA GLU A 398 30.99 3.27 24.89
C GLU A 398 31.87 2.02 24.83
N GLU A 399 31.62 1.04 25.70
CA GLU A 399 32.40 -0.20 25.73
C GLU A 399 32.17 -1.01 24.45
N VAL A 400 30.92 -1.05 23.98
CA VAL A 400 30.55 -1.68 22.71
C VAL A 400 31.24 -1.01 21.53
N GLU A 401 31.26 0.32 21.50
CA GLU A 401 31.96 1.08 20.44
C GLU A 401 33.46 0.84 20.44
N ASP A 402 34.09 0.76 21.62
CA ASP A 402 35.52 0.46 21.74
C ASP A 402 35.84 -0.95 21.20
N ILE A 403 35.00 -1.95 21.47
CA ILE A 403 35.11 -3.32 20.91
C ILE A 403 34.93 -3.30 19.39
N LEU A 404 33.87 -2.66 18.90
CA LEU A 404 33.54 -2.63 17.47
C LEU A 404 34.61 -1.88 16.68
N GLN A 405 35.21 -0.84 17.25
CA GLN A 405 36.31 -0.11 16.63
C GLN A 405 37.56 -0.98 16.46
N GLU A 406 37.83 -1.91 17.37
CA GLU A 406 38.92 -2.89 17.18
C GLU A 406 38.65 -3.79 15.96
N PHE A 407 37.41 -4.23 15.74
CA PHE A 407 37.05 -4.99 14.54
C PHE A 407 37.15 -4.16 13.26
N VAL A 408 36.77 -2.88 13.31
CA VAL A 408 36.92 -1.95 12.18
C VAL A 408 38.40 -1.74 11.83
N ASN A 409 39.27 -1.55 12.83
CA ASN A 409 40.71 -1.42 12.63
C ASN A 409 41.33 -2.66 11.97
N LYS A 410 40.81 -3.85 12.31
CA LYS A 410 41.22 -5.13 11.70
C LYS A 410 40.55 -5.40 10.34
N SER A 411 39.73 -4.48 9.82
CA SER A 411 38.93 -4.63 8.59
C SER A 411 37.98 -5.83 8.62
N LEU A 412 37.61 -6.29 9.82
CA LEU A 412 36.66 -7.39 10.05
C LEU A 412 35.21 -6.91 10.13
N LEU A 413 35.00 -5.60 10.27
CA LEU A 413 33.70 -4.93 10.35
C LEU A 413 33.81 -3.55 9.68
N PHE A 414 32.70 -3.03 9.15
CA PHE A 414 32.63 -1.68 8.58
C PHE A 414 31.68 -0.81 9.40
N CYS A 415 31.96 0.50 9.43
CA CYS A 415 31.20 1.50 10.16
C CYS A 415 30.81 2.63 9.21
N ASP A 416 29.52 2.95 9.18
CA ASP A 416 28.94 4.09 8.48
C ASP A 416 28.49 5.15 9.50
N ARG A 417 28.71 6.42 9.16
CA ARG A 417 28.61 7.54 10.10
C ARG A 417 27.61 8.56 9.56
N ASN A 418 26.41 8.58 10.13
CA ASN A 418 25.36 9.52 9.76
C ASN A 418 24.70 10.11 11.03
N GLY A 419 25.24 11.22 11.52
CA GLY A 419 24.74 11.91 12.72
C GLY A 419 25.28 11.33 14.02
N LYS A 420 24.44 11.29 15.07
CA LYS A 420 24.83 10.92 16.44
C LYS A 420 25.11 9.42 16.63
N SER A 421 24.59 8.55 15.77
CA SER A 421 24.68 7.10 15.92
C SER A 421 25.51 6.42 14.84
N PHE A 422 26.40 5.52 15.28
CA PHE A 422 27.19 4.68 14.39
C PHE A 422 26.38 3.46 13.93
N ARG A 423 26.53 3.15 12.64
CA ARG A 423 25.88 2.02 11.99
C ARG A 423 26.92 1.03 11.49
N TYR A 424 26.90 -0.19 12.01
CA TYR A 424 27.87 -1.22 11.68
C TYR A 424 27.29 -2.22 10.67
N TYR A 425 28.13 -2.72 9.78
CA TYR A 425 27.75 -3.76 8.82
C TYR A 425 28.95 -4.61 8.40
N LEU A 426 28.66 -5.81 7.93
CA LEU A 426 29.64 -6.74 7.38
C LEU A 426 29.56 -6.74 5.85
N HIS A 427 30.69 -7.02 5.20
CA HIS A 427 30.68 -7.29 3.76
C HIS A 427 30.08 -8.68 3.51
N ASP A 428 29.33 -8.87 2.42
CA ASP A 428 28.62 -10.12 2.11
C ASP A 428 29.47 -11.38 2.26
N LEU A 429 30.72 -11.29 1.81
CA LEU A 429 31.67 -12.39 1.85
C LEU A 429 32.10 -12.75 3.28
N GLN A 430 32.14 -11.78 4.20
CA GLN A 430 32.41 -12.02 5.61
C GLN A 430 31.20 -12.69 6.27
N VAL A 431 29.97 -12.27 5.92
CA VAL A 431 28.74 -12.93 6.39
C VAL A 431 28.72 -14.38 5.92
N ASP A 432 28.95 -14.64 4.63
CA ASP A 432 29.02 -16.00 4.07
C ASP A 432 30.05 -16.89 4.80
N PHE A 433 31.22 -16.32 5.11
CA PHE A 433 32.26 -17.01 5.86
C PHE A 433 31.80 -17.35 7.29
N LEU A 434 31.20 -16.39 8.00
CA LEU A 434 30.73 -16.58 9.38
C LEU A 434 29.57 -17.57 9.47
N THR A 435 28.60 -17.48 8.56
CA THR A 435 27.45 -18.40 8.48
C THR A 435 27.91 -19.83 8.26
N GLU A 436 28.92 -20.05 7.41
CA GLU A 436 29.47 -21.39 7.17
C GLU A 436 30.27 -21.89 8.38
N LYS A 437 31.11 -21.03 8.98
CA LYS A 437 31.97 -21.38 10.13
C LYS A 437 31.16 -21.74 11.38
N TYR A 438 30.09 -20.99 11.67
CA TYR A 438 29.31 -21.12 12.92
C TYR A 438 27.94 -21.76 12.73
N ARG A 439 27.70 -22.43 11.60
CA ARG A 439 26.40 -23.02 11.22
C ARG A 439 25.71 -23.82 12.33
N GLY A 440 26.47 -24.62 13.09
CA GLY A 440 25.93 -25.44 14.17
C GLY A 440 25.49 -24.66 15.43
N GLN A 441 25.83 -23.37 15.53
CA GLN A 441 25.61 -22.53 16.72
C GLN A 441 24.69 -21.32 16.43
N LEU A 442 24.28 -21.11 15.18
CA LEU A 442 23.42 -19.97 14.79
C LEU A 442 22.10 -19.96 15.56
N GLN A 443 21.50 -21.12 15.77
CA GLN A 443 20.24 -21.23 16.51
C GLN A 443 20.37 -20.71 17.95
N ASP A 444 21.47 -21.03 18.63
CA ASP A 444 21.74 -20.59 20.01
C ASP A 444 22.01 -19.08 20.09
N LEU A 445 22.65 -18.52 19.07
CA LEU A 445 22.91 -17.09 18.99
C LEU A 445 21.62 -16.29 18.75
N HIS A 446 20.71 -16.79 17.91
CA HIS A 446 19.39 -16.18 17.75
C HIS A 446 18.57 -16.26 19.03
N LYS A 447 18.60 -17.40 19.75
CA LYS A 447 17.97 -17.51 21.08
C LYS A 447 18.54 -16.52 22.10
N LYS A 448 19.87 -16.34 22.11
CA LYS A 448 20.55 -15.35 22.96
C LYS A 448 20.02 -13.95 22.67
N MET A 449 19.94 -13.56 21.40
CA MET A 449 19.45 -12.23 20.99
C MET A 449 18.01 -11.97 21.47
N ILE A 450 17.12 -12.94 21.32
CA ILE A 450 15.71 -12.82 21.75
C ILE A 450 15.60 -12.73 23.28
N THR A 451 16.37 -13.55 24.00
CA THR A 451 16.38 -13.53 25.47
C THR A 451 16.83 -12.18 26.00
N GLN A 452 17.81 -11.55 25.36
CA GLN A 452 18.24 -10.21 25.74
C GLN A 452 17.23 -9.14 25.35
N PHE A 453 16.62 -9.24 24.17
CA PHE A 453 15.54 -8.34 23.78
C PHE A 453 14.40 -8.34 24.81
N GLN A 454 13.93 -9.51 25.24
CA GLN A 454 12.85 -9.65 26.23
C GLN A 454 13.21 -9.12 27.64
N ARG A 455 14.50 -9.04 27.97
CA ARG A 455 14.95 -8.47 29.26
C ARG A 455 14.92 -6.94 29.27
N HIS A 456 15.23 -6.32 28.14
CA HIS A 456 15.30 -4.86 28.02
C HIS A 456 13.99 -4.24 27.52
N HIS A 457 13.26 -4.95 26.65
CA HIS A 457 12.08 -4.45 25.96
C HIS A 457 10.91 -5.43 26.02
N GLN A 458 9.71 -4.88 25.95
CA GLN A 458 8.49 -5.62 25.63
C GLN A 458 8.08 -5.33 24.18
N PRO A 459 7.56 -6.33 23.44
CA PRO A 459 7.29 -6.18 22.00
C PRO A 459 6.36 -5.02 21.63
N HIS A 460 5.41 -4.66 22.50
CA HIS A 460 4.41 -3.62 22.27
C HIS A 460 4.80 -2.21 22.77
N THR A 461 6.00 -2.02 23.35
CA THR A 461 6.40 -0.75 24.01
C THR A 461 7.54 -0.02 23.29
N LEU A 462 7.85 -0.41 22.05
CA LEU A 462 8.90 0.24 21.28
C LEU A 462 8.43 1.64 20.86
N SER A 463 9.16 2.67 21.26
CA SER A 463 8.86 4.04 20.85
C SER A 463 9.53 4.35 19.50
N PRO A 464 8.84 5.03 18.55
CA PRO A 464 9.43 5.41 17.26
C PRO A 464 10.68 6.29 17.38
N ASP A 465 10.86 6.97 18.51
CA ASP A 465 11.99 7.87 18.78
C ASP A 465 13.31 7.12 19.06
N GLN A 466 13.24 5.83 19.37
CA GLN A 466 14.42 5.00 19.66
C GLN A 466 15.16 4.59 18.38
N GLU A 467 16.49 4.65 18.41
CA GLU A 467 17.35 4.38 17.24
C GLU A 467 17.25 2.95 16.71
N ASP A 468 16.91 1.99 17.56
CA ASP A 468 16.81 0.56 17.28
C ASP A 468 15.39 0.10 16.93
N CYS A 469 14.38 0.96 17.08
CA CYS A 469 12.97 0.65 16.82
C CYS A 469 12.74 0.02 15.43
N MET A 470 13.28 0.63 14.38
CA MET A 470 13.16 0.12 13.01
C MET A 470 13.85 -1.24 12.81
N TYR A 471 14.92 -1.53 13.55
CA TYR A 471 15.58 -2.83 13.46
C TYR A 471 14.67 -3.92 14.04
N TRP A 472 14.08 -3.67 15.20
CA TRP A 472 13.22 -4.64 15.88
C TRP A 472 11.92 -4.91 15.14
N TYR A 473 11.21 -3.89 14.63
CA TYR A 473 10.00 -4.12 13.83
C TYR A 473 10.24 -4.97 12.58
N ASN A 474 11.43 -4.85 11.98
CA ASN A 474 11.77 -5.55 10.74
C ASN A 474 12.35 -6.96 10.98
N PHE A 475 13.18 -7.15 12.01
CA PHE A 475 13.98 -8.37 12.15
C PHE A 475 13.69 -9.21 13.40
N LEU A 476 12.78 -8.78 14.30
CA LEU A 476 12.44 -9.56 15.48
C LEU A 476 11.81 -10.92 15.11
N ALA A 477 10.86 -10.92 14.17
CA ALA A 477 10.25 -12.16 13.65
C ALA A 477 11.30 -13.08 13.01
N TYR A 478 12.23 -12.52 12.23
CA TYR A 478 13.35 -13.25 11.63
C TYR A 478 14.23 -13.95 12.68
N HIS A 479 14.59 -13.26 13.76
CA HIS A 479 15.40 -13.86 14.82
C HIS A 479 14.65 -14.99 15.53
N MET A 480 13.35 -14.81 15.83
CA MET A 480 12.51 -15.85 16.43
C MET A 480 12.34 -17.09 15.53
N ALA A 481 12.13 -16.88 14.23
CA ALA A 481 12.06 -17.94 13.23
C ALA A 481 13.39 -18.70 13.11
N SER A 482 14.51 -17.98 13.02
CA SER A 482 15.86 -18.57 12.91
C SER A 482 16.29 -19.32 14.18
N ALA A 483 15.77 -18.93 15.35
CA ALA A 483 15.94 -19.64 16.62
C ALA A 483 15.07 -20.91 16.74
N ASN A 484 14.11 -21.10 15.82
CA ASN A 484 13.05 -22.11 15.88
C ASN A 484 12.24 -22.06 17.19
N MET A 485 11.88 -20.85 17.63
CA MET A 485 11.10 -20.61 18.86
C MET A 485 9.62 -20.37 18.54
N HIS A 486 8.89 -21.44 18.21
CA HIS A 486 7.49 -21.33 17.75
C HIS A 486 6.57 -20.59 18.74
N LYS A 487 6.66 -20.85 20.04
CA LYS A 487 5.75 -20.26 21.04
C LYS A 487 5.84 -18.74 21.10
N GLU A 488 7.06 -18.21 21.06
CA GLU A 488 7.31 -16.78 21.13
C GLU A 488 6.95 -16.09 19.82
N LEU A 489 7.24 -16.76 18.69
CA LEU A 489 6.83 -16.29 17.37
C LEU A 489 5.30 -16.22 17.24
N CYS A 490 4.57 -17.26 17.65
CA CYS A 490 3.11 -17.27 17.67
C CYS A 490 2.57 -16.16 18.59
N ALA A 491 3.14 -15.99 19.79
CA ALA A 491 2.71 -14.96 20.73
C ALA A 491 2.92 -13.54 20.18
N LEU A 492 3.98 -13.31 19.40
CA LEU A 492 4.26 -12.03 18.75
C LEU A 492 3.34 -11.79 17.54
N MET A 493 3.30 -12.74 16.61
CA MET A 493 2.60 -12.57 15.33
C MET A 493 1.08 -12.60 15.48
N PHE A 494 0.56 -13.40 16.41
CA PHE A 494 -0.88 -13.48 16.69
C PHE A 494 -1.34 -12.45 17.73
N SER A 495 -0.63 -11.34 17.91
CA SER A 495 -1.04 -10.22 18.77
C SER A 495 -1.56 -9.06 17.93
N LEU A 496 -2.79 -8.60 18.20
CA LEU A 496 -3.37 -7.44 17.51
C LEU A 496 -2.59 -6.14 17.76
N ASP A 497 -2.00 -5.98 18.95
CA ASP A 497 -1.21 -4.80 19.30
C ASP A 497 0.07 -4.71 18.48
N TRP A 498 0.70 -5.86 18.21
CA TRP A 498 1.87 -5.93 17.31
C TRP A 498 1.49 -5.55 15.88
N ILE A 499 0.36 -6.08 15.38
CA ILE A 499 -0.15 -5.74 14.05
C ILE A 499 -0.44 -4.24 13.97
N LYS A 500 -1.05 -3.66 15.02
CA LYS A 500 -1.30 -2.23 15.12
C LYS A 500 -0.02 -1.41 14.99
N ALA A 501 0.92 -1.63 15.91
CA ALA A 501 2.14 -0.83 15.96
C ALA A 501 2.98 -0.98 14.68
N LYS A 502 3.04 -2.19 14.12
CA LYS A 502 3.81 -2.46 12.90
C LYS A 502 3.14 -1.90 11.64
N THR A 503 1.81 -2.01 11.51
CA THR A 503 1.10 -1.50 10.33
C THR A 503 1.01 0.02 10.31
N GLU A 504 0.93 0.67 11.48
CA GLU A 504 0.99 2.13 11.59
C GLU A 504 2.35 2.69 11.15
N LEU A 505 3.44 1.96 11.42
CA LEU A 505 4.81 2.38 11.09
C LEU A 505 5.23 1.99 9.66
N VAL A 506 5.12 0.72 9.30
CA VAL A 506 5.71 0.14 8.07
C VAL A 506 4.64 -0.21 7.03
N GLY A 507 3.40 -0.43 7.45
CA GLY A 507 2.31 -0.95 6.63
C GLY A 507 2.16 -2.48 6.67
N PRO A 508 1.09 -3.02 6.05
CA PRO A 508 0.77 -4.45 6.11
C PRO A 508 1.64 -5.32 5.19
N ALA A 509 2.28 -4.74 4.16
CA ALA A 509 2.97 -5.51 3.12
C ALA A 509 4.11 -6.39 3.67
N HIS A 510 4.95 -5.83 4.56
CA HIS A 510 6.05 -6.57 5.17
C HIS A 510 5.53 -7.71 6.08
N LEU A 511 4.48 -7.44 6.86
CA LEU A 511 3.90 -8.41 7.76
C LEU A 511 3.26 -9.60 7.00
N ILE A 512 2.58 -9.33 5.87
CA ILE A 512 2.03 -10.38 5.00
C ILE A 512 3.15 -11.31 4.50
N HIS A 513 4.31 -10.74 4.12
CA HIS A 513 5.47 -11.54 3.70
C HIS A 513 5.97 -12.44 4.84
N GLU A 514 6.09 -11.92 6.07
CA GLU A 514 6.52 -12.72 7.23
C GLU A 514 5.58 -13.89 7.52
N PHE A 515 4.26 -13.70 7.42
CA PHE A 515 3.29 -14.79 7.60
C PHE A 515 3.48 -15.90 6.55
N VAL A 516 3.83 -15.53 5.31
CA VAL A 516 4.06 -16.49 4.23
C VAL A 516 5.40 -17.21 4.40
N GLU A 517 6.47 -16.48 4.69
CA GLU A 517 7.83 -17.03 4.85
C GLU A 517 7.90 -17.99 6.04
N TYR A 518 7.37 -17.58 7.20
CA TYR A 518 7.46 -18.34 8.44
C TYR A 518 6.33 -19.35 8.65
N ARG A 519 5.41 -19.50 7.68
CA ARG A 519 4.29 -20.45 7.74
C ARG A 519 4.71 -21.86 8.13
N HIS A 520 5.80 -22.35 7.53
CA HIS A 520 6.33 -23.69 7.79
C HIS A 520 6.75 -23.95 9.24
N ILE A 521 7.06 -22.89 10.01
CA ILE A 521 7.41 -22.95 11.44
C ILE A 521 6.16 -22.84 12.32
N LEU A 522 5.11 -22.16 11.83
CA LEU A 522 3.83 -21.94 12.51
C LEU A 522 2.87 -23.15 12.38
N ASP A 523 3.06 -24.00 11.37
CA ASP A 523 2.09 -25.02 10.93
C ASP A 523 1.92 -26.26 11.84
N GLU A 524 2.76 -26.51 12.86
CA GLU A 524 2.69 -27.77 13.63
C GLU A 524 1.38 -27.95 14.43
N LYS A 525 0.67 -26.86 14.80
CA LYS A 525 -0.67 -26.88 15.44
C LYS A 525 -1.58 -25.68 15.13
N ASP A 526 -1.04 -24.56 14.62
CA ASP A 526 -1.74 -23.26 14.56
C ASP A 526 -2.07 -22.79 13.12
N CYS A 527 -2.08 -23.71 12.15
CA CYS A 527 -2.31 -23.42 10.73
C CYS A 527 -3.61 -22.61 10.48
N THR A 528 -4.68 -22.93 11.21
CA THR A 528 -5.96 -22.20 11.12
C THR A 528 -5.87 -20.76 11.64
N VAL A 529 -5.09 -20.51 12.70
CA VAL A 529 -4.88 -19.17 13.25
C VAL A 529 -4.06 -18.32 12.27
N CYS A 530 -3.01 -18.90 11.70
CA CYS A 530 -2.19 -18.24 10.68
C CYS A 530 -3.03 -17.84 9.45
N GLU A 531 -3.90 -18.75 8.97
CA GLU A 531 -4.83 -18.47 7.87
C GLU A 531 -5.80 -17.34 8.21
N ASN A 532 -6.37 -17.32 9.41
CA ASN A 532 -7.26 -16.24 9.87
C ASN A 532 -6.57 -14.86 9.82
N PHE A 533 -5.33 -14.75 10.30
CA PHE A 533 -4.58 -13.49 10.27
C PHE A 533 -4.16 -13.10 8.85
N GLN A 534 -3.81 -14.07 8.00
CA GLN A 534 -3.50 -13.82 6.60
C GLN A 534 -4.72 -13.29 5.84
N GLU A 535 -5.89 -13.91 6.03
CA GLU A 535 -7.16 -13.44 5.47
C GLU A 535 -7.47 -12.02 5.96
N PHE A 536 -7.38 -11.79 7.27
CA PHE A 536 -7.61 -10.47 7.89
C PHE A 536 -6.71 -9.37 7.30
N LEU A 537 -5.40 -9.61 7.18
CA LEU A 537 -4.46 -8.66 6.61
C LEU A 537 -4.68 -8.44 5.11
N SER A 538 -5.12 -9.47 4.37
CA SER A 538 -5.41 -9.37 2.95
C SER A 538 -6.69 -8.56 2.69
N LEU A 539 -7.75 -8.80 3.45
CA LEU A 539 -9.03 -8.09 3.35
C LEU A 539 -8.86 -6.61 3.72
N ASN A 540 -8.17 -6.34 4.83
CA ASN A 540 -8.01 -5.00 5.37
C ASN A 540 -6.73 -4.28 4.89
N GLY A 541 -5.95 -4.89 4.00
CA GLY A 541 -4.66 -4.33 3.54
C GLY A 541 -4.75 -2.96 2.87
N HIS A 542 -5.93 -2.59 2.36
CA HIS A 542 -6.21 -1.27 1.80
C HIS A 542 -6.50 -0.19 2.85
N LEU A 543 -6.90 -0.58 4.07
CA LEU A 543 -7.18 0.29 5.21
C LEU A 543 -5.97 0.43 6.13
N LEU A 544 -5.24 -0.67 6.35
CA LEU A 544 -4.11 -0.71 7.28
C LEU A 544 -2.94 0.16 6.81
N GLY A 545 -2.41 0.97 7.73
CA GLY A 545 -1.28 1.88 7.49
C GLY A 545 -1.62 3.21 6.80
N ARG A 546 -2.89 3.45 6.44
CA ARG A 546 -3.35 4.76 5.92
C ARG A 546 -3.95 5.60 7.05
N GLN A 547 -3.58 6.89 7.10
CA GLN A 547 -4.18 7.82 8.04
C GLN A 547 -5.50 8.37 7.48
N PRO A 548 -6.55 8.55 8.31
CA PRO A 548 -6.61 8.26 9.74
C PRO A 548 -6.59 6.75 10.02
N PHE A 549 -5.77 6.32 10.99
CA PHE A 549 -5.59 4.90 11.26
C PHE A 549 -6.90 4.27 11.78
N PRO A 550 -7.34 3.16 11.18
CA PRO A 550 -8.55 2.46 11.64
C PRO A 550 -8.28 1.79 12.99
N ASN A 551 -9.31 1.70 13.83
CA ASN A 551 -9.24 0.91 15.05
C ASN A 551 -9.23 -0.59 14.69
N ILE A 552 -8.10 -1.27 14.92
CA ILE A 552 -7.91 -2.69 14.58
C ILE A 552 -8.87 -3.60 15.36
N VAL A 553 -9.22 -3.25 16.60
CA VAL A 553 -10.19 -4.01 17.38
C VAL A 553 -11.55 -3.99 16.69
N GLN A 554 -11.96 -2.83 16.17
CA GLN A 554 -13.22 -2.71 15.43
C GLN A 554 -13.21 -3.49 14.11
N LEU A 555 -12.08 -3.51 13.39
CA LEU A 555 -11.92 -4.35 12.20
C LEU A 555 -11.97 -5.84 12.55
N GLY A 556 -11.32 -6.25 13.64
CA GLY A 556 -11.34 -7.63 14.13
C GLY A 556 -12.74 -8.08 14.56
N LEU A 557 -13.59 -7.19 15.08
CA LEU A 557 -15.00 -7.50 15.40
C LEU A 557 -15.84 -7.85 14.16
N CYS A 558 -15.42 -7.41 12.96
CA CYS A 558 -16.07 -7.73 11.70
C CYS A 558 -15.75 -9.16 11.21
N GLU A 559 -14.72 -9.82 11.75
CA GLU A 559 -14.31 -11.17 11.36
C GLU A 559 -15.29 -12.26 11.87
N PRO A 560 -15.28 -13.46 11.25
CA PRO A 560 -16.10 -14.58 11.70
C PRO A 560 -15.80 -14.98 13.15
N GLU A 561 -16.81 -15.45 13.89
CA GLU A 561 -16.62 -15.83 15.31
C GLU A 561 -15.66 -17.02 15.53
N THR A 562 -15.45 -17.82 14.50
CA THR A 562 -14.49 -18.92 14.50
C THR A 562 -13.05 -18.44 14.37
N SER A 563 -12.83 -17.19 13.95
CA SER A 563 -11.50 -16.61 13.77
C SER A 563 -10.91 -16.20 15.11
N GLU A 564 -9.62 -16.49 15.30
CA GLU A 564 -8.87 -16.07 16.50
C GLU A 564 -8.79 -14.54 16.59
N VAL A 565 -8.71 -13.86 15.45
CA VAL A 565 -8.70 -12.39 15.34
C VAL A 565 -9.95 -11.81 16.01
N TYR A 566 -11.13 -12.41 15.76
CA TYR A 566 -12.38 -11.98 16.37
C TYR A 566 -12.38 -12.18 17.88
N GLN A 567 -11.91 -13.34 18.34
CA GLN A 567 -11.92 -13.67 19.76
C GLN A 567 -11.02 -12.73 20.57
N GLN A 568 -9.83 -12.43 20.04
CA GLN A 568 -8.92 -11.46 20.65
C GLN A 568 -9.50 -10.04 20.63
N ALA A 569 -10.02 -9.60 19.48
CA ALA A 569 -10.64 -8.29 19.35
C ALA A 569 -11.83 -8.14 20.31
N LYS A 570 -12.67 -9.17 20.43
CA LYS A 570 -13.81 -9.15 21.36
C LYS A 570 -13.38 -9.06 22.82
N LEU A 571 -12.27 -9.72 23.18
CA LEU A 571 -11.72 -9.66 24.54
C LEU A 571 -11.17 -8.27 24.85
N GLN A 572 -10.37 -7.68 23.95
CA GLN A 572 -9.86 -6.31 24.08
C GLN A 572 -11.01 -5.29 24.11
N ALA A 573 -12.01 -5.44 23.24
CA ALA A 573 -13.16 -4.56 23.18
C ALA A 573 -13.96 -4.54 24.50
N LYS A 574 -14.15 -5.69 25.16
CA LYS A 574 -14.81 -5.74 26.46
C LYS A 574 -14.02 -5.04 27.56
N GLN A 575 -12.69 -5.18 27.55
CA GLN A 575 -11.84 -4.51 28.53
C GLN A 575 -11.82 -2.99 28.35
N GLU A 576 -11.88 -2.52 27.10
CA GLU A 576 -11.86 -1.10 26.77
C GLU A 576 -13.25 -0.44 26.81
N ALA A 577 -14.33 -1.22 26.63
CA ALA A 577 -15.71 -0.74 26.77
C ALA A 577 -15.99 -0.20 28.19
N ASP A 578 -15.45 -0.87 29.22
CA ASP A 578 -15.47 -0.40 30.60
C ASP A 578 -14.80 0.98 30.77
N ASN A 579 -13.88 1.35 29.86
CA ASN A 579 -13.18 2.64 29.86
C ASN A 579 -13.91 3.73 29.03
N GLY A 580 -15.10 3.45 28.49
CA GLY A 580 -15.93 4.40 27.74
C GLY A 580 -15.66 4.42 26.22
N MET A 581 -14.90 3.46 25.69
CA MET A 581 -14.72 3.30 24.24
C MET A 581 -15.94 2.60 23.64
N LEU A 582 -16.39 3.07 22.48
CA LEU A 582 -17.59 2.56 21.81
C LEU A 582 -17.23 1.54 20.75
N TYR A 583 -17.54 0.27 21.02
CA TYR A 583 -17.39 -0.83 20.06
C TYR A 583 -18.72 -1.29 19.51
N LEU A 584 -18.73 -1.68 18.23
CA LEU A 584 -19.91 -2.17 17.53
C LEU A 584 -19.74 -3.64 17.19
N GLU A 585 -20.73 -4.44 17.59
CA GLU A 585 -20.85 -5.84 17.22
C GLU A 585 -21.78 -6.00 16.01
N TRP A 586 -21.27 -6.67 14.98
CA TRP A 586 -22.05 -7.02 13.80
C TRP A 586 -22.75 -8.38 14.00
N ILE A 587 -24.07 -8.35 14.18
CA ILE A 587 -24.85 -9.53 14.63
C ILE A 587 -25.07 -10.54 13.50
N ASN A 588 -25.51 -10.05 12.34
CA ASN A 588 -25.93 -10.92 11.23
C ASN A 588 -24.78 -11.44 10.35
N LYS A 589 -23.52 -11.25 10.79
CA LYS A 589 -22.31 -11.66 10.05
C LYS A 589 -22.20 -13.17 9.80
N LYS A 590 -22.77 -14.02 10.67
CA LYS A 590 -22.72 -15.50 10.52
C LYS A 590 -23.37 -15.98 9.22
N ASN A 591 -24.40 -15.27 8.78
CA ASN A 591 -25.17 -15.61 7.58
C ASN A 591 -24.46 -15.09 6.31
N ILE A 592 -23.58 -14.11 6.46
CA ILE A 592 -22.89 -13.43 5.37
C ILE A 592 -21.48 -14.01 5.30
N LYS A 593 -21.34 -15.17 4.64
CA LYS A 593 -20.01 -15.73 4.38
C LYS A 593 -19.33 -14.89 3.31
N ASN A 594 -18.18 -14.30 3.64
CA ASN A 594 -17.30 -13.67 2.66
C ASN A 594 -17.07 -14.64 1.49
N LEU A 595 -17.47 -14.20 0.31
CA LEU A 595 -17.49 -15.02 -0.91
C LEU A 595 -16.11 -15.07 -1.59
N SER A 596 -15.22 -14.12 -1.28
CA SER A 596 -13.86 -14.04 -1.79
C SER A 596 -12.88 -14.85 -0.93
N ARG A 597 -12.11 -15.72 -1.57
CA ARG A 597 -11.02 -16.52 -0.99
C ARG A 597 -9.74 -15.70 -0.82
N LEU A 598 -9.47 -14.77 -1.74
CA LEU A 598 -8.27 -13.94 -1.71
C LEU A 598 -8.59 -12.58 -2.34
N VAL A 599 -8.12 -11.51 -1.71
CA VAL A 599 -8.16 -10.15 -2.26
C VAL A 599 -6.72 -9.67 -2.37
N VAL A 600 -6.26 -9.44 -3.60
CA VAL A 600 -4.93 -8.91 -3.87
C VAL A 600 -5.08 -7.54 -4.51
N ARG A 601 -4.33 -6.55 -4.03
CA ARG A 601 -4.19 -5.26 -4.69
C ARG A 601 -2.75 -5.12 -5.21
N PRO A 602 -2.41 -5.74 -6.35
CA PRO A 602 -1.05 -5.67 -6.85
C PRO A 602 -0.78 -4.37 -7.61
N HIS A 603 -1.81 -3.68 -8.08
CA HIS A 603 -1.73 -2.46 -8.89
C HIS A 603 -2.08 -1.20 -8.06
N THR A 604 -1.45 -0.07 -8.41
CA THR A 604 -1.78 1.26 -7.88
C THR A 604 -2.93 1.96 -8.59
N ASP A 605 -3.36 1.40 -9.72
CA ASP A 605 -4.43 1.90 -10.56
C ASP A 605 -5.36 0.77 -11.00
N ALA A 606 -6.41 1.09 -11.76
CA ALA A 606 -7.43 0.15 -12.20
C ALA A 606 -6.84 -1.09 -12.88
N VAL A 607 -7.37 -2.27 -12.52
CA VAL A 607 -6.97 -3.54 -13.14
C VAL A 607 -7.92 -3.85 -14.29
N TYR A 608 -7.41 -3.80 -15.52
CA TYR A 608 -8.20 -4.06 -16.71
C TYR A 608 -8.37 -5.54 -17.00
N HIS A 609 -7.32 -6.33 -16.78
CA HIS A 609 -7.39 -7.76 -17.03
C HIS A 609 -6.53 -8.56 -16.05
N ALA A 610 -7.03 -9.73 -15.66
CA ALA A 610 -6.27 -10.74 -14.94
C ALA A 610 -6.58 -12.12 -15.52
N CYS A 611 -5.60 -13.02 -15.50
CA CYS A 611 -5.74 -14.39 -15.98
C CYS A 611 -4.96 -15.38 -15.12
N PHE A 612 -5.48 -16.61 -15.03
CA PHE A 612 -4.75 -17.74 -14.47
C PHE A 612 -3.73 -18.29 -15.46
N SER A 613 -2.64 -18.85 -14.93
CA SER A 613 -1.84 -19.85 -15.65
C SER A 613 -2.64 -21.13 -15.84
N GLU A 614 -2.28 -21.92 -16.85
CA GLU A 614 -2.98 -23.16 -17.18
C GLU A 614 -2.81 -24.21 -16.06
N ASP A 615 -1.70 -24.16 -15.33
CA ASP A 615 -1.49 -24.94 -14.11
C ASP A 615 -2.28 -24.46 -12.87
N GLY A 616 -2.91 -23.27 -12.95
CA GLY A 616 -3.68 -22.65 -11.86
C GLY A 616 -2.83 -22.12 -10.70
N GLN A 617 -1.50 -22.19 -10.77
CA GLN A 617 -0.61 -21.80 -9.66
C GLN A 617 -0.28 -20.30 -9.65
N ARG A 618 -0.37 -19.62 -10.80
CA ARG A 618 0.00 -18.21 -10.97
C ARG A 618 -1.17 -17.43 -11.54
N ILE A 619 -1.20 -16.14 -11.21
CA ILE A 619 -2.10 -15.15 -11.78
C ILE A 619 -1.23 -14.07 -12.40
N ALA A 620 -1.51 -13.74 -13.66
CA ALA A 620 -0.97 -12.58 -14.33
C ALA A 620 -2.05 -11.50 -14.39
N SER A 621 -1.68 -10.26 -14.12
CA SER A 621 -2.59 -9.13 -14.15
C SER A 621 -1.96 -7.91 -14.77
N CYS A 622 -2.79 -7.09 -15.39
CA CYS A 622 -2.38 -5.88 -16.06
C CYS A 622 -3.46 -4.80 -15.93
N GLY A 623 -3.05 -3.54 -15.99
CA GLY A 623 -3.94 -2.42 -15.78
C GLY A 623 -3.40 -1.07 -16.26
N ALA A 624 -4.03 -0.02 -15.74
CA ALA A 624 -3.70 1.37 -16.06
C ALA A 624 -2.31 1.80 -15.56
N ASP A 625 -1.76 1.07 -14.57
CA ASP A 625 -0.41 1.26 -14.06
C ASP A 625 0.71 0.88 -15.06
N LYS A 626 0.33 0.41 -16.26
CA LYS A 626 1.21 0.06 -17.38
C LYS A 626 2.10 -1.16 -17.10
N THR A 627 1.84 -1.85 -15.99
CA THR A 627 2.63 -3.01 -15.57
C THR A 627 1.88 -4.32 -15.80
N LEU A 628 2.66 -5.36 -16.02
CA LEU A 628 2.26 -6.75 -15.91
C LEU A 628 2.80 -7.27 -14.59
N GLN A 629 1.91 -7.63 -13.69
CA GLN A 629 2.22 -8.26 -12.42
C GLN A 629 1.93 -9.75 -12.54
N VAL A 630 2.83 -10.60 -12.04
CA VAL A 630 2.58 -12.05 -11.91
C VAL A 630 2.74 -12.40 -10.44
N PHE A 631 1.77 -13.10 -9.88
CA PHE A 631 1.77 -13.50 -8.47
C PHE A 631 1.22 -14.91 -8.29
N LYS A 632 1.50 -15.53 -7.15
CA LYS A 632 1.01 -16.87 -6.83
C LYS A 632 -0.50 -16.81 -6.52
N ALA A 633 -1.27 -17.72 -7.11
CA ALA A 633 -2.72 -17.76 -7.01
C ALA A 633 -3.24 -18.03 -5.59
N GLU A 634 -2.51 -18.83 -4.81
CA GLU A 634 -2.93 -19.22 -3.46
C GLU A 634 -2.69 -18.14 -2.41
N THR A 635 -1.56 -17.44 -2.48
CA THR A 635 -1.08 -16.56 -1.41
C THR A 635 -1.10 -15.09 -1.78
N GLY A 636 -1.22 -14.75 -3.07
CA GLY A 636 -1.08 -13.38 -3.56
C GLY A 636 0.36 -12.87 -3.58
N GLU A 637 1.34 -13.75 -3.37
CA GLU A 637 2.76 -13.39 -3.36
C GLU A 637 3.23 -12.92 -4.74
N LYS A 638 3.77 -11.70 -4.83
CA LYS A 638 4.24 -11.14 -6.11
C LYS A 638 5.51 -11.85 -6.59
N LEU A 639 5.41 -12.56 -7.71
CA LEU A 639 6.52 -13.26 -8.37
C LEU A 639 7.29 -12.33 -9.32
N LEU A 640 6.61 -11.68 -10.25
CA LEU A 640 7.22 -10.80 -11.25
C LEU A 640 6.48 -9.47 -11.38
N GLU A 641 7.24 -8.45 -11.75
CA GLU A 641 6.75 -7.12 -12.03
C GLU A 641 7.48 -6.56 -13.27
N ILE A 642 6.73 -6.52 -14.37
CA ILE A 642 7.23 -6.20 -15.69
C ILE A 642 6.57 -4.90 -16.12
N LYS A 643 7.35 -3.88 -16.46
CA LYS A 643 6.80 -2.70 -17.15
C LYS A 643 6.57 -3.13 -18.58
N ALA A 644 5.35 -3.53 -18.90
CA ALA A 644 5.07 -4.17 -20.17
C ALA A 644 5.06 -3.13 -21.29
N HIS A 645 4.37 -2.01 -21.09
CA HIS A 645 4.18 -1.00 -22.13
C HIS A 645 4.43 0.43 -21.62
N GLU A 646 4.54 1.36 -22.56
CA GLU A 646 4.68 2.80 -22.25
C GLU A 646 3.33 3.46 -21.94
N ASP A 647 2.24 2.79 -22.32
CA ASP A 647 0.86 3.14 -22.03
C ASP A 647 0.10 1.98 -21.38
N GLU A 648 -1.17 2.22 -21.07
CA GLU A 648 -2.06 1.31 -20.35
C GLU A 648 -2.11 -0.07 -21.03
N VAL A 649 -2.07 -1.12 -20.21
CA VAL A 649 -2.11 -2.50 -20.69
C VAL A 649 -3.54 -3.00 -20.57
N LEU A 650 -4.19 -3.20 -21.71
CA LEU A 650 -5.62 -3.52 -21.78
C LEU A 650 -5.89 -5.00 -21.52
N CYS A 651 -4.98 -5.89 -21.90
CA CYS A 651 -5.16 -7.33 -21.75
C CYS A 651 -3.82 -8.08 -21.59
N CYS A 652 -3.86 -9.19 -20.86
CA CYS A 652 -2.77 -10.15 -20.72
C CYS A 652 -3.28 -11.59 -20.78
N ALA A 653 -2.45 -12.50 -21.30
CA ALA A 653 -2.77 -13.93 -21.37
C ALA A 653 -1.51 -14.81 -21.25
N PHE A 654 -1.64 -15.95 -20.56
CA PHE A 654 -0.62 -17.02 -20.52
C PHE A 654 -0.70 -17.92 -21.76
N SER A 655 0.46 -18.43 -22.19
CA SER A 655 0.54 -19.51 -23.18
C SER A 655 0.16 -20.85 -22.55
N THR A 656 -0.17 -21.84 -23.40
CA THR A 656 -0.54 -23.20 -22.97
C THR A 656 0.49 -23.90 -22.10
N ASP A 657 1.76 -23.57 -22.30
CA ASP A 657 2.89 -24.15 -21.57
C ASP A 657 3.33 -23.27 -20.38
N ASP A 658 2.57 -22.21 -20.09
CA ASP A 658 2.84 -21.18 -19.09
C ASP A 658 4.21 -20.50 -19.22
N ARG A 659 4.95 -20.70 -20.31
CA ARG A 659 6.30 -20.14 -20.51
C ARG A 659 6.27 -18.71 -21.00
N PHE A 660 5.21 -18.32 -21.71
CA PHE A 660 5.09 -17.00 -22.30
C PHE A 660 3.84 -16.28 -21.79
N ILE A 661 3.95 -14.95 -21.70
CA ILE A 661 2.82 -14.06 -21.41
C ILE A 661 2.75 -13.03 -22.53
N ALA A 662 1.60 -12.91 -23.18
CA ALA A 662 1.33 -11.83 -24.12
C ALA A 662 0.67 -10.67 -23.40
N THR A 663 1.07 -9.44 -23.75
CA THR A 663 0.45 -8.20 -23.28
C THR A 663 0.09 -7.33 -24.48
N CYS A 664 -1.07 -6.68 -24.39
CA CYS A 664 -1.57 -5.73 -25.39
C CYS A 664 -1.88 -4.39 -24.75
N SER A 665 -1.59 -3.30 -25.46
CA SER A 665 -1.66 -1.95 -24.91
C SER A 665 -2.26 -0.93 -25.88
N VAL A 666 -2.60 0.24 -25.31
CA VAL A 666 -2.92 1.47 -26.03
C VAL A 666 -1.78 1.90 -26.96
N ASP A 667 -0.53 1.50 -26.69
CA ASP A 667 0.64 1.78 -27.55
C ASP A 667 0.61 1.07 -28.92
N LYS A 668 -0.48 0.34 -29.23
CA LYS A 668 -0.76 -0.39 -30.47
C LYS A 668 0.09 -1.64 -30.66
N LYS A 669 0.93 -2.00 -29.68
CA LYS A 669 1.86 -3.13 -29.78
C LYS A 669 1.38 -4.30 -28.95
N VAL A 670 1.81 -5.49 -29.39
CA VAL A 670 1.65 -6.73 -28.64
C VAL A 670 3.04 -7.23 -28.27
N LYS A 671 3.32 -7.38 -26.98
CA LYS A 671 4.62 -7.84 -26.49
C LYS A 671 4.49 -9.22 -25.85
N ILE A 672 5.49 -10.06 -26.10
CA ILE A 672 5.56 -11.41 -25.55
C ILE A 672 6.73 -11.49 -24.59
N TRP A 673 6.43 -11.88 -23.37
CA TRP A 673 7.35 -11.95 -22.24
C TRP A 673 7.60 -13.40 -21.87
N ASN A 674 8.79 -13.70 -21.39
CA ASN A 674 9.06 -14.96 -20.71
C ASN A 674 8.49 -14.89 -19.28
N SER A 675 7.66 -15.85 -18.90
CA SER A 675 6.95 -15.88 -17.63
C SER A 675 7.83 -16.19 -16.42
N VAL A 676 9.07 -16.65 -16.62
CA VAL A 676 10.03 -17.00 -15.55
C VAL A 676 11.07 -15.89 -15.40
N THR A 677 11.62 -15.39 -16.51
CA THR A 677 12.68 -14.38 -16.49
C THR A 677 12.16 -12.95 -16.54
N GLY A 678 10.95 -12.74 -17.06
CA GLY A 678 10.38 -11.41 -17.30
C GLY A 678 11.05 -10.63 -18.42
N GLU A 679 11.86 -11.30 -19.25
CA GLU A 679 12.51 -10.70 -20.41
C GLU A 679 11.57 -10.65 -21.62
N LEU A 680 11.71 -9.59 -22.43
CA LEU A 680 10.97 -9.43 -23.67
C LEU A 680 11.51 -10.40 -24.72
N VAL A 681 10.67 -11.31 -25.21
CA VAL A 681 11.03 -12.30 -26.22
C VAL A 681 10.77 -11.75 -27.62
N TYR A 682 9.60 -11.15 -27.81
CA TYR A 682 9.14 -10.72 -29.13
C TYR A 682 8.16 -9.55 -29.03
N THR A 683 8.10 -8.70 -30.07
CA THR A 683 7.17 -7.59 -30.20
C THR A 683 6.50 -7.66 -31.57
N CYS A 684 5.17 -7.70 -31.58
CA CYS A 684 4.34 -7.64 -32.78
C CYS A 684 3.82 -6.21 -32.93
N ASP A 685 4.12 -5.57 -34.06
CA ASP A 685 3.78 -4.18 -34.35
C ASP A 685 3.17 -4.09 -35.75
N GLU A 686 1.88 -4.36 -35.86
CA GLU A 686 1.14 -4.23 -37.13
C GLU A 686 -0.29 -3.67 -36.98
N HIS A 687 -0.79 -3.49 -35.75
CA HIS A 687 -2.14 -2.93 -35.57
C HIS A 687 -2.09 -1.42 -35.74
N SER A 688 -3.13 -0.87 -36.38
CA SER A 688 -3.20 0.58 -36.65
C SER A 688 -3.78 1.37 -35.48
N GLU A 689 -4.50 0.70 -34.58
CA GLU A 689 -5.08 1.25 -33.35
C GLU A 689 -4.82 0.34 -32.15
N GLN A 690 -5.19 0.80 -30.95
CA GLN A 690 -4.96 0.06 -29.70
C GLN A 690 -5.52 -1.36 -29.74
N VAL A 691 -4.77 -2.29 -29.15
CA VAL A 691 -5.12 -3.71 -29.11
C VAL A 691 -5.81 -4.00 -27.78
N ASN A 692 -7.12 -4.27 -27.85
CA ASN A 692 -7.98 -4.41 -26.68
C ASN A 692 -7.88 -5.78 -26.01
N CYS A 693 -7.60 -6.85 -26.77
CA CYS A 693 -7.57 -8.22 -26.23
C CYS A 693 -6.52 -9.09 -26.94
N CYS A 694 -5.88 -9.96 -26.16
CA CYS A 694 -5.06 -11.06 -26.66
C CYS A 694 -5.40 -12.38 -25.98
N HIS A 695 -5.33 -13.48 -26.74
CA HIS A 695 -5.50 -14.81 -26.17
C HIS A 695 -4.68 -15.85 -26.93
N PHE A 696 -4.03 -16.77 -26.21
CA PHE A 696 -3.36 -17.91 -26.81
C PHE A 696 -4.34 -19.06 -27.08
N THR A 697 -3.95 -19.97 -27.96
CA THR A 697 -4.58 -21.29 -28.10
C THR A 697 -4.50 -22.07 -26.80
N ASN A 698 -5.34 -23.11 -26.63
CA ASN A 698 -5.34 -23.97 -25.44
C ASN A 698 -4.55 -25.29 -25.64
N ASN A 699 -4.37 -25.73 -26.89
CA ASN A 699 -3.60 -26.94 -27.21
C ASN A 699 -2.11 -26.64 -27.45
N ALA A 700 -1.25 -27.49 -26.90
CA ALA A 700 0.21 -27.38 -27.02
C ALA A 700 0.77 -27.64 -28.44
N HIS A 701 -0.04 -28.11 -29.40
CA HIS A 701 0.45 -28.50 -30.73
C HIS A 701 0.69 -27.33 -31.69
N HIS A 702 -0.02 -26.21 -31.52
CA HIS A 702 0.15 -25.01 -32.35
C HIS A 702 -0.08 -23.77 -31.48
N ILE A 703 0.98 -23.01 -31.18
CA ILE A 703 0.86 -21.79 -30.38
C ILE A 703 0.47 -20.64 -31.29
N LEU A 704 -0.83 -20.38 -31.39
CA LEU A 704 -1.34 -19.19 -32.06
C LEU A 704 -1.77 -18.15 -31.02
N LEU A 705 -1.59 -16.89 -31.38
CA LEU A 705 -2.05 -15.75 -30.59
C LEU A 705 -3.12 -15.00 -31.38
N ALA A 706 -4.34 -14.93 -30.83
CA ALA A 706 -5.39 -14.08 -31.36
C ALA A 706 -5.30 -12.70 -30.73
N THR A 707 -5.48 -11.67 -31.55
CA THR A 707 -5.45 -10.27 -31.13
C THR A 707 -6.64 -9.53 -31.72
N ALA A 708 -7.28 -8.71 -30.91
CA ALA A 708 -8.44 -7.89 -31.27
C ALA A 708 -8.12 -6.42 -31.04
N SER A 709 -8.41 -5.57 -32.03
CA SER A 709 -8.09 -4.14 -31.98
C SER A 709 -9.32 -3.27 -32.25
N SER A 710 -9.17 -1.99 -31.89
CA SER A 710 -10.11 -0.94 -32.25
C SER A 710 -10.09 -0.60 -33.74
N ASP A 711 -9.14 -1.15 -34.51
CA ASP A 711 -9.08 -1.04 -35.97
C ASP A 711 -10.13 -1.91 -36.70
N SER A 712 -11.07 -2.52 -35.98
CA SER A 712 -12.11 -3.45 -36.43
C SER A 712 -11.62 -4.82 -36.92
N PHE A 713 -10.31 -5.09 -36.85
CA PHE A 713 -9.72 -6.35 -37.30
C PHE A 713 -9.39 -7.29 -36.14
N LEU A 714 -9.41 -8.59 -36.47
CA LEU A 714 -8.82 -9.65 -35.66
C LEU A 714 -7.61 -10.21 -36.40
N LYS A 715 -6.48 -10.31 -35.71
CA LYS A 715 -5.26 -10.92 -36.26
C LYS A 715 -4.89 -12.18 -35.52
N LEU A 716 -4.51 -13.21 -36.26
CA LEU A 716 -3.94 -14.45 -35.75
C LEU A 716 -2.45 -14.49 -36.03
N TRP A 717 -1.65 -14.62 -35.00
CA TRP A 717 -0.19 -14.66 -35.06
C TRP A 717 0.32 -16.07 -34.85
N ASP A 718 1.35 -16.43 -35.61
CA ASP A 718 2.07 -17.69 -35.45
C ASP A 718 3.41 -17.39 -34.78
N LEU A 719 3.58 -17.81 -33.52
CA LEU A 719 4.77 -17.49 -32.74
C LEU A 719 6.05 -18.13 -33.29
N ASP A 720 5.92 -19.28 -33.95
CA ASP A 720 7.06 -20.00 -34.53
C ASP A 720 7.61 -19.25 -35.75
N LYS A 721 6.72 -18.63 -36.52
CA LYS A 721 7.07 -17.91 -37.76
C LYS A 721 7.33 -16.42 -37.55
N LYS A 722 6.94 -15.87 -36.39
CA LYS A 722 7.12 -14.44 -36.06
C LYS A 722 6.49 -13.49 -37.09
N GLU A 723 5.37 -13.90 -37.68
CA GLU A 723 4.60 -13.12 -38.65
C GLU A 723 3.09 -13.27 -38.37
N CYS A 724 2.30 -12.29 -38.82
CA CYS A 724 0.85 -12.41 -38.81
C CYS A 724 0.41 -13.48 -39.83
N ARG A 725 -0.29 -14.51 -39.35
CA ARG A 725 -0.75 -15.63 -40.18
C ARG A 725 -2.01 -15.26 -40.97
N ASN A 726 -3.03 -14.73 -40.27
CA ASN A 726 -4.33 -14.39 -40.86
C ASN A 726 -4.84 -13.06 -40.30
N THR A 727 -5.50 -12.26 -41.15
CA THR A 727 -6.30 -11.10 -40.75
C THR A 727 -7.77 -11.38 -41.09
N LEU A 728 -8.65 -11.37 -40.09
CA LEU A 728 -10.08 -11.68 -40.23
C LEU A 728 -10.86 -10.37 -40.39
N PHE A 729 -11.72 -10.33 -41.41
CA PHE A 729 -12.56 -9.18 -41.75
C PHE A 729 -14.02 -9.47 -41.41
N GLY A 730 -14.71 -8.53 -40.76
CA GLY A 730 -16.17 -8.60 -40.68
C GLY A 730 -16.83 -7.85 -39.52
N HIS A 731 -16.09 -7.33 -38.55
CA HIS A 731 -16.66 -6.41 -37.56
C HIS A 731 -16.75 -5.00 -38.13
N THR A 732 -17.79 -4.27 -37.72
CA THR A 732 -18.05 -2.90 -38.20
C THR A 732 -17.56 -1.81 -37.25
N ASN A 733 -17.26 -2.20 -36.00
CA ASN A 733 -16.76 -1.32 -34.95
C ASN A 733 -15.64 -2.05 -34.16
N SER A 734 -15.04 -1.38 -33.19
CA SER A 734 -13.95 -1.89 -32.35
C SER A 734 -14.24 -3.29 -31.80
N VAL A 735 -13.27 -4.19 -31.92
CA VAL A 735 -13.37 -5.52 -31.32
C VAL A 735 -12.80 -5.44 -29.91
N ASN A 736 -13.65 -5.64 -28.91
CA ASN A 736 -13.30 -5.46 -27.51
C ASN A 736 -12.63 -6.71 -26.94
N HIS A 737 -13.08 -7.90 -27.36
CA HIS A 737 -12.60 -9.14 -26.78
C HIS A 737 -12.57 -10.28 -27.80
N CYS A 738 -11.60 -11.18 -27.67
CA CYS A 738 -11.51 -12.41 -28.46
C CYS A 738 -11.04 -13.58 -27.60
N ARG A 739 -11.59 -14.77 -27.82
CA ARG A 739 -11.19 -15.97 -27.07
C ARG A 739 -11.32 -17.23 -27.90
N PHE A 740 -10.30 -18.07 -27.87
CA PHE A 740 -10.33 -19.39 -28.49
C PHE A 740 -11.32 -20.30 -27.76
N SER A 741 -11.97 -21.17 -28.53
CA SER A 741 -12.74 -22.29 -27.99
C SER A 741 -11.81 -23.27 -27.26
N PRO A 742 -12.30 -24.06 -26.28
CA PRO A 742 -11.48 -25.05 -25.57
C PRO A 742 -10.82 -26.10 -26.48
N VAL A 743 -11.38 -26.34 -27.68
CA VAL A 743 -10.87 -27.30 -28.68
C VAL A 743 -10.06 -26.61 -29.80
N ASP A 744 -9.81 -25.31 -29.69
CA ASP A 744 -9.11 -24.43 -30.66
C ASP A 744 -9.62 -24.44 -32.11
N LYS A 745 -10.77 -25.05 -32.37
CA LYS A 745 -11.38 -25.05 -33.72
C LYS A 745 -12.02 -23.71 -34.05
N LEU A 746 -12.62 -23.07 -33.04
CA LEU A 746 -13.33 -21.81 -33.19
C LEU A 746 -12.64 -20.70 -32.40
N LEU A 747 -12.74 -19.48 -32.91
CA LEU A 747 -12.39 -18.24 -32.23
C LEU A 747 -13.68 -17.44 -32.05
N ALA A 748 -14.03 -17.09 -30.81
CA ALA A 748 -15.11 -16.16 -30.54
C ALA A 748 -14.57 -14.73 -30.50
N SER A 749 -15.30 -13.79 -31.11
CA SER A 749 -15.00 -12.36 -31.07
C SER A 749 -16.23 -11.54 -30.71
N CYS A 750 -15.99 -10.51 -29.92
CA CYS A 750 -16.99 -9.67 -29.28
C CYS A 750 -16.68 -8.21 -29.58
N SER A 751 -17.63 -7.50 -30.20
CA SER A 751 -17.44 -6.13 -30.68
C SER A 751 -18.45 -5.15 -30.09
N ALA A 752 -18.06 -3.87 -30.10
CA ALA A 752 -18.92 -2.75 -29.78
C ALA A 752 -20.08 -2.56 -30.78
N ASP A 753 -20.03 -3.21 -31.96
CA ASP A 753 -21.14 -3.21 -32.92
C ASP A 753 -22.40 -3.98 -32.45
N GLY A 754 -22.30 -4.66 -31.30
CA GLY A 754 -23.37 -5.46 -30.71
C GLY A 754 -23.43 -6.88 -31.26
N THR A 755 -22.40 -7.33 -31.99
CA THR A 755 -22.31 -8.69 -32.53
C THR A 755 -21.29 -9.55 -31.78
N LEU A 756 -21.65 -10.83 -31.64
CA LEU A 756 -20.78 -11.92 -31.25
C LEU A 756 -20.56 -12.79 -32.49
N LYS A 757 -19.32 -12.85 -32.99
CA LYS A 757 -18.96 -13.66 -34.15
C LYS A 757 -18.12 -14.87 -33.74
N LEU A 758 -18.31 -15.97 -34.44
CA LEU A 758 -17.52 -17.19 -34.30
C LEU A 758 -16.78 -17.44 -35.62
N TRP A 759 -15.46 -17.59 -35.55
CA TRP A 759 -14.58 -17.80 -36.70
C TRP A 759 -13.99 -19.20 -36.64
N ASP A 760 -13.88 -19.86 -37.79
CA ASP A 760 -13.11 -21.10 -37.87
C ASP A 760 -11.61 -20.76 -38.00
N VAL A 761 -10.80 -21.25 -37.06
CA VAL A 761 -9.37 -20.91 -36.94
C VAL A 761 -8.56 -21.45 -38.12
N ARG A 762 -8.96 -22.61 -38.66
CA ARG A 762 -8.20 -23.25 -39.75
C ARG A 762 -8.50 -22.61 -41.10
N SER A 763 -9.76 -22.28 -41.36
CA SER A 763 -10.21 -21.69 -42.62
C SER A 763 -10.19 -20.16 -42.61
N ALA A 764 -10.07 -19.52 -41.44
CA ALA A 764 -10.12 -18.07 -41.25
C ALA A 764 -11.44 -17.42 -41.75
N ASN A 765 -12.50 -18.21 -41.85
CA ASN A 765 -13.81 -17.76 -42.31
C ASN A 765 -14.77 -17.56 -41.14
N GLU A 766 -15.71 -16.65 -41.34
CA GLU A 766 -16.84 -16.46 -40.41
C GLU A 766 -17.73 -17.71 -40.43
N SER A 767 -17.95 -18.32 -39.27
CA SER A 767 -18.81 -19.49 -39.11
C SER A 767 -20.24 -19.12 -38.70
N LYS A 768 -20.38 -18.19 -37.74
CA LYS A 768 -21.67 -17.70 -37.22
C LYS A 768 -21.54 -16.26 -36.75
N SER A 769 -22.60 -15.48 -36.90
CA SER A 769 -22.75 -14.14 -36.32
C SER A 769 -24.06 -14.06 -35.56
N ILE A 770 -23.98 -13.62 -34.30
CA ILE A 770 -25.10 -13.47 -33.38
C ILE A 770 -25.22 -11.98 -33.06
N ASN A 771 -26.35 -11.36 -33.39
CA ASN A 771 -26.61 -9.96 -33.08
C ASN A 771 -27.33 -9.85 -31.74
N VAL A 772 -26.65 -9.34 -30.73
CA VAL A 772 -27.16 -9.21 -29.37
C VAL A 772 -28.20 -8.09 -29.25
N LYS A 773 -28.22 -7.12 -30.20
CA LYS A 773 -29.21 -6.02 -30.23
C LYS A 773 -30.66 -6.53 -30.28
N GLN A 774 -30.90 -7.68 -30.93
CA GLN A 774 -32.25 -8.25 -31.07
C GLN A 774 -32.89 -8.66 -29.73
N PHE A 775 -32.09 -8.90 -28.69
CA PHE A 775 -32.61 -9.30 -27.37
C PHE A 775 -33.03 -8.12 -26.49
N PHE A 776 -32.62 -6.90 -26.83
CA PHE A 776 -33.04 -5.68 -26.14
C PHE A 776 -34.26 -5.01 -26.79
N LEU A 777 -34.69 -5.46 -27.96
CA LEU A 777 -35.82 -4.89 -28.72
C LEU A 777 -37.21 -5.24 -28.16
N ASN A 778 -37.30 -5.94 -27.02
CA ASN A 778 -38.57 -6.30 -26.37
C ASN A 778 -38.93 -5.43 -25.15
N SER A 779 -38.15 -4.39 -24.81
CA SER A 779 -38.50 -3.42 -23.76
C SER A 779 -39.03 -2.12 -24.38
N GLU A 780 -40.19 -1.65 -23.91
CA GLU A 780 -40.99 -0.52 -24.39
C GLU A 780 -40.32 0.87 -24.25
N GLU A 781 -39.08 1.04 -24.73
CA GLU A 781 -38.41 2.35 -24.84
C GLU A 781 -38.28 2.79 -26.31
N PRO A 782 -38.41 4.09 -26.62
CA PRO A 782 -38.49 4.58 -27.99
C PRO A 782 -37.22 4.34 -28.80
N GLN A 783 -37.43 4.18 -30.12
CA GLN A 783 -36.42 3.94 -31.15
C GLN A 783 -35.45 5.13 -31.30
N GLU A 784 -34.42 5.19 -30.47
CA GLU A 784 -33.14 5.81 -30.84
C GLU A 784 -32.04 4.76 -30.62
N ASP A 785 -31.09 4.69 -31.55
CA ASP A 785 -30.08 3.65 -31.70
C ASP A 785 -29.44 3.19 -30.38
N MET A 786 -30.02 2.17 -29.74
CA MET A 786 -29.45 1.59 -28.53
C MET A 786 -28.17 0.82 -28.88
N GLU A 787 -27.03 1.46 -28.66
CA GLU A 787 -25.73 0.80 -28.74
C GLU A 787 -25.56 -0.19 -27.58
N VAL A 788 -25.61 -1.47 -27.91
CA VAL A 788 -25.34 -2.57 -26.97
C VAL A 788 -23.89 -2.98 -27.13
N ILE A 789 -23.04 -2.56 -26.21
CA ILE A 789 -21.63 -2.90 -26.20
C ILE A 789 -21.44 -4.24 -25.49
N VAL A 790 -20.86 -5.21 -26.20
CA VAL A 790 -20.40 -6.47 -25.62
C VAL A 790 -18.96 -6.30 -25.16
N LYS A 791 -18.71 -6.45 -23.85
CA LYS A 791 -17.39 -6.18 -23.25
C LYS A 791 -16.47 -7.39 -23.25
N CYS A 792 -16.94 -8.54 -22.77
CA CYS A 792 -16.13 -9.74 -22.66
C CYS A 792 -16.93 -11.00 -22.96
N CYS A 793 -16.21 -12.06 -23.35
CA CYS A 793 -16.79 -13.36 -23.64
C CYS A 793 -15.87 -14.50 -23.19
N SER A 794 -16.45 -15.51 -22.56
CA SER A 794 -15.75 -16.71 -22.10
C SER A 794 -16.50 -17.96 -22.47
N TRP A 795 -15.78 -19.00 -22.88
CA TRP A 795 -16.34 -20.33 -23.10
C TRP A 795 -16.48 -21.06 -21.77
N SER A 796 -17.46 -21.96 -21.69
CA SER A 796 -17.50 -23.00 -20.66
C SER A 796 -16.49 -24.11 -20.94
N ALA A 797 -16.11 -24.86 -19.91
CA ALA A 797 -15.17 -25.97 -20.01
C ALA A 797 -15.63 -27.09 -20.96
N ASP A 798 -16.95 -27.27 -21.13
CA ASP A 798 -17.53 -28.23 -22.08
C ASP A 798 -17.57 -27.72 -23.54
N GLY A 799 -17.21 -26.45 -23.79
CA GLY A 799 -17.24 -25.81 -25.10
C GLY A 799 -18.66 -25.57 -25.66
N ALA A 800 -19.70 -25.87 -24.90
CA ALA A 800 -21.10 -25.79 -25.34
C ALA A 800 -21.82 -24.52 -24.89
N ARG A 801 -21.22 -23.70 -24.02
CA ARG A 801 -21.81 -22.47 -23.48
C ARG A 801 -20.84 -21.30 -23.65
N ILE A 802 -21.40 -20.11 -23.82
CA ILE A 802 -20.64 -18.86 -23.87
C ILE A 802 -21.23 -17.90 -22.84
N MET A 803 -20.40 -17.41 -21.93
CA MET A 803 -20.75 -16.32 -21.05
C MET A 803 -20.37 -15.00 -21.72
N VAL A 804 -21.28 -14.04 -21.76
CA VAL A 804 -21.12 -12.75 -22.42
C VAL A 804 -21.53 -11.65 -21.44
N ALA A 805 -20.68 -10.64 -21.26
CA ALA A 805 -21.05 -9.44 -20.53
C ALA A 805 -21.52 -8.34 -21.49
N ALA A 806 -22.74 -7.82 -21.32
CA ALA A 806 -23.23 -6.66 -22.06
C ALA A 806 -23.93 -5.67 -21.12
N LYS A 807 -23.54 -4.38 -21.20
CA LYS A 807 -23.94 -3.32 -20.25
C LYS A 807 -23.64 -3.74 -18.80
N ASN A 808 -24.64 -3.70 -17.91
CA ASN A 808 -24.53 -4.08 -16.50
C ASN A 808 -24.98 -5.52 -16.20
N LYS A 809 -25.13 -6.38 -17.23
CA LYS A 809 -25.65 -7.74 -17.09
C LYS A 809 -24.66 -8.76 -17.64
N LEU A 810 -24.47 -9.83 -16.88
CA LEU A 810 -23.77 -11.05 -17.31
C LEU A 810 -24.81 -12.02 -17.87
N PHE A 811 -24.64 -12.41 -19.13
CA PHE A 811 -25.47 -13.39 -19.82
C PHE A 811 -24.70 -14.70 -19.91
N LEU A 812 -25.24 -15.76 -19.29
CA LEU A 812 -24.73 -17.11 -19.50
C LEU A 812 -25.59 -17.78 -20.57
N TRP A 813 -25.04 -17.94 -21.77
CA TRP A 813 -25.73 -18.59 -22.88
C TRP A 813 -25.42 -20.07 -22.87
N ASN A 814 -26.41 -20.89 -22.53
CA ASN A 814 -26.43 -22.27 -22.96
C ASN A 814 -26.98 -22.29 -24.40
N ILE A 815 -26.27 -22.91 -25.35
CA ILE A 815 -26.68 -22.94 -26.78
C ILE A 815 -28.13 -23.44 -26.94
N ASP A 816 -28.63 -24.23 -25.98
CA ASP A 816 -29.98 -24.82 -26.04
C ASP A 816 -31.04 -24.18 -25.11
N SER A 817 -30.71 -23.42 -24.05
CA SER A 817 -31.71 -23.13 -22.98
C SER A 817 -31.82 -21.71 -22.38
N CYS A 818 -31.00 -20.72 -22.79
CA CYS A 818 -31.18 -19.28 -22.47
C CYS A 818 -31.69 -18.90 -21.04
N LEU A 819 -31.17 -19.48 -19.96
CA LEU A 819 -31.57 -19.13 -18.57
C LEU A 819 -30.41 -18.52 -17.76
N LYS A 820 -30.70 -17.49 -16.96
CA LYS A 820 -29.78 -16.83 -16.03
C LYS A 820 -29.53 -17.74 -14.81
N VAL A 821 -28.26 -17.90 -14.40
CA VAL A 821 -27.88 -18.81 -13.30
C VAL A 821 -27.54 -18.06 -12.00
N THR A 822 -26.65 -17.05 -12.00
CA THR A 822 -26.25 -16.32 -10.78
C THR A 822 -25.76 -14.89 -11.04
N ASP A 823 -25.79 -14.03 -10.01
CA ASP A 823 -25.11 -12.72 -9.95
C ASP A 823 -23.98 -12.76 -8.91
N CYS A 824 -22.80 -12.23 -9.26
CA CYS A 824 -21.66 -12.11 -8.34
C CYS A 824 -21.48 -10.63 -7.95
N ARG A 825 -21.47 -10.29 -6.65
CA ARG A 825 -21.16 -8.94 -6.15
C ARG A 825 -20.08 -8.95 -5.07
N GLY A 826 -19.27 -7.90 -5.06
CA GLY A 826 -18.34 -7.59 -3.97
C GLY A 826 -17.26 -6.57 -4.34
N HIS A 827 -17.01 -6.34 -5.63
CA HIS A 827 -16.16 -5.22 -6.06
C HIS A 827 -16.80 -3.87 -5.77
N LEU A 828 -15.96 -2.89 -5.39
CA LEU A 828 -16.38 -1.54 -5.02
C LEU A 828 -16.73 -0.66 -6.22
N SER A 829 -16.42 -1.12 -7.43
CA SER A 829 -16.53 -0.39 -8.69
C SER A 829 -16.71 -1.37 -9.86
N TRP A 830 -16.55 -0.88 -11.10
CA TRP A 830 -16.79 -1.68 -12.29
C TRP A 830 -15.77 -2.80 -12.48
N VAL A 831 -16.28 -4.00 -12.78
CA VAL A 831 -15.48 -5.18 -13.09
C VAL A 831 -15.13 -5.17 -14.58
N HIS A 832 -13.84 -5.20 -14.91
CA HIS A 832 -13.36 -5.16 -16.29
C HIS A 832 -13.22 -6.56 -16.90
N SER A 833 -12.65 -7.51 -16.16
CA SER A 833 -12.47 -8.89 -16.62
C SER A 833 -12.84 -9.91 -15.55
N VAL A 834 -13.38 -11.05 -16.03
CA VAL A 834 -13.75 -12.23 -15.25
C VAL A 834 -13.22 -13.46 -15.96
N MET A 835 -12.55 -14.35 -15.24
CA MET A 835 -12.01 -15.59 -15.81
C MET A 835 -12.17 -16.75 -14.82
N PHE A 836 -12.60 -17.91 -15.29
CA PHE A 836 -12.59 -19.14 -14.49
C PHE A 836 -11.17 -19.66 -14.30
N SER A 837 -10.91 -20.32 -13.17
CA SER A 837 -9.71 -21.15 -13.04
C SER A 837 -9.79 -22.34 -14.01
N PRO A 838 -8.65 -22.89 -14.46
CA PRO A 838 -8.62 -24.00 -15.42
C PRO A 838 -9.41 -25.24 -14.96
N ASP A 839 -9.47 -25.48 -13.65
CA ASP A 839 -10.23 -26.56 -13.03
C ASP A 839 -11.73 -26.24 -12.82
N GLY A 840 -12.15 -25.01 -13.10
CA GLY A 840 -13.51 -24.49 -12.92
C GLY A 840 -13.98 -24.39 -11.46
N THR A 841 -13.12 -24.69 -10.48
CA THR A 841 -13.51 -24.67 -9.06
C THR A 841 -13.64 -23.25 -8.52
N SER A 842 -12.92 -22.31 -9.12
CA SER A 842 -12.87 -20.90 -8.75
C SER A 842 -12.96 -20.00 -9.97
N PHE A 843 -13.16 -18.70 -9.75
CA PHE A 843 -13.03 -17.69 -10.80
C PHE A 843 -12.40 -16.44 -10.21
N LEU A 844 -11.63 -15.73 -11.02
CA LEU A 844 -11.06 -14.43 -10.69
C LEU A 844 -11.93 -13.32 -11.25
N THR A 845 -11.83 -12.16 -10.62
CA THR A 845 -12.42 -10.91 -11.09
C THR A 845 -11.42 -9.77 -10.89
N SER A 846 -11.42 -8.82 -11.81
CA SER A 846 -10.55 -7.63 -11.82
C SER A 846 -11.41 -6.38 -11.99
N SER A 847 -11.07 -5.30 -11.28
CA SER A 847 -11.96 -4.15 -11.12
C SER A 847 -11.20 -2.82 -11.03
N ASP A 848 -11.93 -1.73 -11.25
CA ASP A 848 -11.49 -0.34 -11.03
C ASP A 848 -11.11 -0.05 -9.58
N ASP A 849 -11.52 -0.90 -8.63
CA ASP A 849 -11.15 -0.78 -7.21
C ASP A 849 -9.69 -1.16 -6.95
N GLN A 850 -8.95 -1.42 -8.03
CA GLN A 850 -7.55 -1.80 -8.09
C GLN A 850 -7.29 -3.20 -7.51
N THR A 851 -8.35 -3.93 -7.17
CA THR A 851 -8.26 -5.26 -6.58
C THR A 851 -8.55 -6.36 -7.59
N ILE A 852 -7.88 -7.47 -7.37
CA ILE A 852 -8.15 -8.75 -8.00
C ILE A 852 -8.68 -9.65 -6.90
N ARG A 853 -9.84 -10.26 -7.16
CA ARG A 853 -10.49 -11.14 -6.19
C ARG A 853 -10.63 -12.54 -6.76
N LEU A 854 -10.35 -13.52 -5.91
CA LEU A 854 -10.57 -14.93 -6.20
C LEU A 854 -11.83 -15.41 -5.50
N TRP A 855 -12.70 -16.08 -6.23
CA TRP A 855 -14.01 -16.56 -5.78
C TRP A 855 -14.09 -18.06 -5.96
N GLU A 856 -14.76 -18.75 -5.04
CA GLU A 856 -15.03 -20.18 -5.20
C GLU A 856 -16.38 -20.39 -5.90
N THR A 857 -16.38 -21.03 -7.08
CA THR A 857 -17.56 -21.21 -7.92
C THR A 857 -18.66 -21.97 -7.19
N LYS A 858 -18.32 -23.02 -6.44
CA LYS A 858 -19.31 -23.80 -5.66
C LYS A 858 -19.93 -22.99 -4.53
N LYS A 859 -19.15 -22.11 -3.88
CA LYS A 859 -19.61 -21.25 -2.78
C LYS A 859 -20.54 -20.15 -3.31
N VAL A 860 -20.16 -19.54 -4.44
CA VAL A 860 -20.97 -18.52 -5.12
C VAL A 860 -22.26 -19.11 -5.70
N CYS A 861 -22.21 -20.30 -6.31
CA CYS A 861 -23.41 -20.96 -6.87
C CYS A 861 -24.34 -21.55 -5.80
N LYS A 862 -23.82 -21.96 -4.64
CA LYS A 862 -24.66 -22.38 -3.49
C LYS A 862 -25.30 -21.19 -2.78
N ASN A 863 -24.63 -20.05 -2.78
CA ASN A 863 -25.16 -18.82 -2.24
C ASN A 863 -25.91 -18.06 -3.33
N SER A 864 -27.18 -18.41 -3.53
CA SER A 864 -28.22 -17.40 -3.75
C SER A 864 -28.38 -16.58 -2.46
N ALA A 865 -27.29 -16.00 -1.95
CA ALA A 865 -27.33 -15.08 -0.82
C ALA A 865 -28.07 -13.87 -1.35
N VAL A 866 -29.31 -13.73 -0.90
CA VAL A 866 -30.22 -12.67 -1.31
C VAL A 866 -29.52 -11.34 -1.14
N VAL A 867 -29.32 -10.67 -2.27
CA VAL A 867 -28.66 -9.39 -2.32
C VAL A 867 -29.76 -8.36 -2.25
N LEU A 868 -29.79 -7.64 -1.13
CA LEU A 868 -30.80 -6.64 -0.90
C LEU A 868 -30.54 -5.44 -1.80
N LYS A 869 -31.61 -4.84 -2.30
CA LYS A 869 -31.58 -3.46 -2.80
C LYS A 869 -31.26 -2.54 -1.61
N GLN A 870 -30.69 -1.36 -1.90
CA GLN A 870 -30.39 -0.35 -0.88
C GLN A 870 -31.66 0.22 -0.21
N GLU A 871 -32.84 -0.01 -0.79
CA GLU A 871 -34.12 0.34 -0.17
C GLU A 871 -34.48 -0.71 0.87
N VAL A 872 -34.38 -0.31 2.13
CA VAL A 872 -34.78 -1.10 3.28
C VAL A 872 -35.61 -0.26 4.23
N ASP A 873 -36.64 -0.88 4.79
CA ASP A 873 -37.43 -0.31 5.87
C ASP A 873 -37.23 -1.13 7.14
N VAL A 874 -37.18 -0.45 8.29
CA VAL A 874 -36.80 -1.06 9.56
C VAL A 874 -37.79 -0.63 10.63
N VAL A 875 -38.31 -1.61 11.36
CA VAL A 875 -39.17 -1.37 12.52
C VAL A 875 -38.51 -1.94 13.77
N PHE A 876 -38.35 -1.07 14.77
CA PHE A 876 -37.89 -1.41 16.10
C PHE A 876 -39.10 -1.55 17.03
N GLN A 877 -39.39 -2.75 17.52
CA GLN A 877 -40.28 -2.98 18.67
C GLN A 877 -39.45 -3.38 19.89
N GLU A 878 -39.95 -3.08 21.10
CA GLU A 878 -39.22 -3.10 22.39
C GLU A 878 -38.24 -4.27 22.60
N SER A 879 -38.51 -5.45 22.03
CA SER A 879 -37.61 -6.63 22.04
C SER A 879 -37.26 -7.21 20.66
N GLU A 880 -37.91 -6.80 19.56
CA GLU A 880 -37.77 -7.40 18.23
C GLU A 880 -37.39 -6.36 17.16
N LEU A 881 -36.36 -6.70 16.38
CA LEU A 881 -35.90 -5.94 15.23
C LEU A 881 -36.41 -6.62 13.97
N MET A 882 -37.23 -5.94 13.17
CA MET A 882 -37.70 -6.46 11.88
C MET A 882 -37.18 -5.57 10.76
N VAL A 883 -36.50 -6.20 9.80
CA VAL A 883 -35.96 -5.54 8.60
C VAL A 883 -36.71 -6.05 7.39
N LEU A 884 -37.32 -5.13 6.64
CA LEU A 884 -37.95 -5.41 5.37
C LEU A 884 -37.02 -4.97 4.25
N ALA A 885 -36.74 -5.87 3.33
CA ALA A 885 -35.84 -5.58 2.24
C ALA A 885 -36.28 -6.28 0.95
N ALA A 886 -36.08 -5.60 -0.18
CA ALA A 886 -36.32 -6.18 -1.49
C ALA A 886 -35.04 -6.83 -2.04
N ASP A 887 -35.16 -8.03 -2.59
CA ASP A 887 -34.09 -8.76 -3.30
C ASP A 887 -34.00 -8.32 -4.76
N ASN A 888 -32.82 -8.50 -5.35
CA ASN A 888 -32.59 -8.38 -6.79
C ASN A 888 -33.31 -9.45 -7.61
N LEU A 889 -33.64 -10.61 -7.01
CA LEU A 889 -34.43 -11.66 -7.65
C LEU A 889 -35.94 -11.39 -7.64
N LYS A 890 -36.35 -10.14 -7.35
CA LYS A 890 -37.76 -9.72 -7.26
C LYS A 890 -38.52 -10.33 -6.07
N HIS A 891 -37.82 -10.75 -5.03
CA HIS A 891 -38.44 -11.22 -3.79
C HIS A 891 -38.50 -10.14 -2.72
N LEU A 892 -39.54 -10.13 -1.92
CA LEU A 892 -39.59 -9.34 -0.68
C LEU A 892 -39.20 -10.23 0.51
N GLN A 893 -38.24 -9.76 1.31
CA GLN A 893 -37.75 -10.46 2.49
C GLN A 893 -38.11 -9.74 3.77
N LEU A 894 -38.62 -10.50 4.73
CA LEU A 894 -38.76 -10.07 6.10
C LEU A 894 -37.70 -10.78 6.94
N ILE A 895 -36.80 -10.00 7.54
CA ILE A 895 -35.63 -10.49 8.27
C ILE A 895 -35.79 -10.12 9.74
N ASN A 896 -35.85 -11.12 10.62
CA ASN A 896 -35.73 -10.88 12.05
C ASN A 896 -34.26 -10.63 12.39
N GLY A 897 -33.95 -9.42 12.85
CA GLY A 897 -32.57 -8.96 13.00
C GLY A 897 -31.78 -9.62 14.13
N LYS A 898 -32.44 -10.24 15.12
CA LYS A 898 -31.74 -10.94 16.22
C LYS A 898 -31.48 -12.41 15.91
N THR A 899 -32.44 -13.09 15.27
CA THR A 899 -32.35 -14.52 14.97
C THR A 899 -31.78 -14.78 13.57
N GLY A 900 -31.82 -13.78 12.69
CA GLY A 900 -31.42 -13.91 11.29
C GLY A 900 -32.37 -14.78 10.46
N LEU A 901 -33.56 -15.09 10.98
CA LEU A 901 -34.60 -15.81 10.24
C LEU A 901 -35.16 -14.89 9.14
N THR A 902 -35.25 -15.44 7.93
CA THR A 902 -35.69 -14.74 6.73
C THR A 902 -36.94 -15.40 6.16
N ASP A 903 -38.05 -14.67 6.12
CA ASP A 903 -39.28 -15.10 5.47
C ASP A 903 -39.38 -14.47 4.07
N TYR A 904 -39.65 -15.29 3.05
CA TYR A 904 -39.83 -14.86 1.67
C TYR A 904 -41.31 -14.70 1.37
N LEU A 905 -41.73 -13.49 0.97
CA LEU A 905 -43.14 -13.14 0.93
C LEU A 905 -43.77 -13.18 -0.48
N VAL A 906 -43.17 -12.52 -1.49
CA VAL A 906 -43.78 -12.33 -2.82
C VAL A 906 -42.72 -12.25 -3.93
N GLU A 907 -43.06 -12.71 -5.15
CA GLU A 907 -42.34 -12.44 -6.41
C GLU A 907 -42.96 -11.23 -7.15
N ALA A 908 -42.41 -10.02 -6.97
CA ALA A 908 -42.84 -8.81 -7.69
C ALA A 908 -41.68 -7.83 -7.89
N GLN A 909 -41.71 -7.03 -8.97
CA GLN A 909 -40.70 -5.99 -9.24
C GLN A 909 -40.87 -4.81 -8.27
N VAL A 910 -40.42 -4.99 -7.03
CA VAL A 910 -40.52 -3.96 -5.99
C VAL A 910 -39.50 -2.85 -6.23
N SER A 911 -39.97 -1.61 -6.31
CA SER A 911 -39.15 -0.40 -6.38
C SER A 911 -38.85 0.17 -4.99
N CYS A 912 -39.84 0.14 -4.09
CA CYS A 912 -39.76 0.64 -2.72
C CYS A 912 -40.69 -0.17 -1.80
N CYS A 913 -40.35 -0.24 -0.51
CA CYS A 913 -41.08 -1.00 0.48
C CYS A 913 -41.27 -0.18 1.76
N CYS A 914 -42.39 -0.40 2.44
CA CYS A 914 -42.69 0.20 3.74
C CYS A 914 -43.44 -0.80 4.62
N LEU A 915 -43.07 -0.86 5.89
CA LEU A 915 -43.67 -1.75 6.86
C LEU A 915 -44.61 -0.96 7.78
N SER A 916 -45.77 -1.55 8.09
CA SER A 916 -46.74 -0.90 8.96
C SER A 916 -46.22 -0.76 10.40
N PRO A 917 -46.51 0.33 11.13
CA PRO A 917 -46.02 0.53 12.50
C PRO A 917 -46.39 -0.61 13.47
N HIS A 918 -47.49 -1.32 13.20
CA HIS A 918 -47.99 -2.41 14.03
C HIS A 918 -47.57 -3.81 13.56
N LEU A 919 -46.69 -3.93 12.56
CA LEU A 919 -46.21 -5.21 12.00
C LEU A 919 -47.32 -6.15 11.51
N GLN A 920 -48.46 -5.63 11.03
CA GLN A 920 -49.56 -6.45 10.49
C GLN A 920 -49.55 -6.49 8.96
N TYR A 921 -49.15 -5.37 8.35
CA TYR A 921 -49.17 -5.16 6.91
C TYR A 921 -47.81 -4.69 6.40
N ILE A 922 -47.54 -5.00 5.13
CA ILE A 922 -46.46 -4.45 4.34
C ILE A 922 -47.06 -3.76 3.12
N ALA A 923 -46.57 -2.59 2.77
CA ALA A 923 -46.85 -1.94 1.50
C ALA A 923 -45.59 -1.94 0.63
N PHE A 924 -45.75 -2.21 -0.66
CA PHE A 924 -44.67 -2.06 -1.62
C PHE A 924 -45.17 -1.44 -2.91
N GLY A 925 -44.30 -0.67 -3.56
CA GLY A 925 -44.53 -0.07 -4.86
C GLY A 925 -43.73 -0.80 -5.92
N ASP A 926 -44.23 -0.80 -7.14
CA ASP A 926 -43.52 -1.36 -8.29
C ASP A 926 -42.97 -0.29 -9.26
N GLU A 927 -42.27 -0.77 -10.28
CA GLU A 927 -41.72 0.06 -11.35
C GLU A 927 -42.81 0.60 -12.31
N GLU A 928 -43.96 -0.09 -12.39
CA GLU A 928 -45.11 0.25 -13.26
C GLU A 928 -46.07 1.27 -12.60
N GLY A 929 -45.83 1.66 -11.35
CA GLY A 929 -46.65 2.63 -10.60
C GLY A 929 -47.84 2.01 -9.83
N VAL A 930 -47.81 0.70 -9.62
CA VAL A 930 -48.71 -0.07 -8.77
C VAL A 930 -48.25 -0.02 -7.32
N ILE A 931 -49.21 0.08 -6.42
CA ILE A 931 -49.00 -0.03 -4.99
C ILE A 931 -49.80 -1.22 -4.47
N GLU A 932 -49.12 -2.12 -3.77
CA GLU A 932 -49.70 -3.33 -3.20
C GLU A 932 -49.52 -3.36 -1.69
N ILE A 933 -50.53 -3.87 -1.01
CA ILE A 933 -50.52 -4.11 0.44
C ILE A 933 -50.66 -5.61 0.67
N LEU A 934 -49.77 -6.15 1.49
CA LEU A 934 -49.70 -7.55 1.87
C LEU A 934 -49.93 -7.69 3.38
N GLU A 935 -50.67 -8.71 3.78
CA GLU A 935 -50.85 -9.08 5.18
C GLU A 935 -49.81 -10.12 5.61
N LEU A 936 -49.09 -9.82 6.69
CA LEU A 936 -47.95 -10.62 7.17
C LEU A 936 -48.34 -12.03 7.64
N LEU A 937 -49.53 -12.19 8.22
CA LEU A 937 -49.99 -13.47 8.77
C LEU A 937 -50.25 -14.54 7.69
N ASN A 938 -50.70 -14.10 6.50
CA ASN A 938 -51.16 -14.99 5.44
C ASN A 938 -50.26 -14.98 4.19
N GLY A 939 -49.36 -13.99 4.07
CA GLY A 939 -48.46 -13.84 2.91
C GLY A 939 -49.19 -13.54 1.60
N GLN A 940 -50.47 -13.19 1.65
CA GLN A 940 -51.27 -12.89 0.46
C GLN A 940 -51.40 -11.39 0.25
N ILE A 941 -51.39 -10.99 -1.03
CA ILE A 941 -51.69 -9.62 -1.44
C ILE A 941 -53.14 -9.33 -1.06
N PHE A 942 -53.32 -8.37 -0.15
CA PHE A 942 -54.62 -7.97 0.39
C PHE A 942 -55.31 -6.99 -0.57
N GLN A 943 -54.57 -6.01 -1.08
CA GLN A 943 -55.07 -5.01 -2.04
C GLN A 943 -53.96 -4.55 -2.99
N SER A 944 -54.29 -4.34 -4.26
CA SER A 944 -53.38 -3.83 -5.29
C SER A 944 -54.07 -2.73 -6.10
N ARG A 945 -53.35 -1.67 -6.44
CA ARG A 945 -53.92 -0.53 -7.19
C ARG A 945 -52.88 0.18 -8.07
N ILE A 946 -53.20 0.32 -9.36
CA ILE A 946 -52.37 0.99 -10.38
C ILE A 946 -52.82 2.43 -10.56
N ARG A 947 -51.97 3.42 -10.27
CA ARG A 947 -52.31 4.84 -10.53
C ARG A 947 -51.13 5.76 -10.81
N HIS A 948 -49.94 5.53 -10.25
CA HIS A 948 -48.79 6.31 -10.67
C HIS A 948 -48.46 5.96 -12.12
N LYS A 949 -48.09 6.96 -12.91
CA LYS A 949 -47.72 6.74 -14.33
C LYS A 949 -46.26 6.35 -14.50
N LYS A 950 -45.51 6.38 -13.41
CA LYS A 950 -44.08 6.18 -13.34
C LYS A 950 -43.76 5.40 -12.07
N THR A 951 -42.51 5.01 -11.94
CA THR A 951 -41.95 4.29 -10.80
C THR A 951 -42.33 4.94 -9.46
N VAL A 952 -42.77 4.13 -8.49
CA VAL A 952 -43.00 4.63 -7.14
C VAL A 952 -41.64 4.76 -6.43
N ARG A 953 -41.36 5.91 -5.82
CA ARG A 953 -40.07 6.21 -5.17
C ARG A 953 -40.10 6.05 -3.67
N HIS A 954 -41.16 6.53 -3.02
CA HIS A 954 -41.28 6.53 -1.58
C HIS A 954 -42.73 6.23 -1.17
N ILE A 955 -42.88 5.36 -0.17
CA ILE A 955 -44.16 4.95 0.42
C ILE A 955 -44.03 5.06 1.94
N GLN A 956 -45.06 5.58 2.60
CA GLN A 956 -45.10 5.65 4.05
C GLN A 956 -46.52 5.48 4.58
N PHE A 957 -46.68 4.65 5.62
CA PHE A 957 -47.92 4.60 6.38
C PHE A 957 -48.08 5.82 7.29
N THR A 958 -49.32 6.27 7.47
CA THR A 958 -49.66 7.16 8.58
C THR A 958 -49.58 6.43 9.92
N ALA A 959 -49.44 7.18 11.01
CA ALA A 959 -49.27 6.61 12.36
C ALA A 959 -50.41 5.68 12.81
N ASP A 960 -51.60 5.79 12.20
CA ASP A 960 -52.76 4.93 12.46
C ASP A 960 -52.78 3.63 11.62
N GLY A 961 -51.84 3.47 10.67
CA GLY A 961 -51.73 2.32 9.76
C GLY A 961 -52.82 2.23 8.69
N LYS A 962 -53.78 3.17 8.65
CA LYS A 962 -54.97 3.10 7.77
C LYS A 962 -54.80 3.84 6.45
N THR A 963 -53.94 4.85 6.43
CA THR A 963 -53.69 5.65 5.23
C THR A 963 -52.26 5.43 4.76
N LEU A 964 -52.10 5.26 3.46
CA LEU A 964 -50.82 5.09 2.78
C LEU A 964 -50.54 6.34 1.95
N ILE A 965 -49.35 6.92 2.11
CA ILE A 965 -48.89 8.04 1.30
C ILE A 965 -47.80 7.51 0.37
N SER A 966 -47.84 7.91 -0.89
CA SER A 966 -46.95 7.41 -1.94
C SER A 966 -46.57 8.55 -2.87
N SER A 967 -45.33 8.53 -3.34
CA SER A 967 -44.79 9.48 -4.33
C SER A 967 -44.08 8.74 -5.43
N SER A 968 -44.08 9.33 -6.62
CA SER A 968 -43.50 8.77 -7.83
C SER A 968 -42.59 9.81 -8.51
N ASP A 969 -41.88 9.39 -9.55
CA ASP A 969 -41.19 10.29 -10.50
C ASP A 969 -42.18 11.15 -11.32
N ASP A 970 -43.48 11.07 -11.04
CA ASP A 970 -44.43 12.08 -11.45
C ASP A 970 -44.36 13.31 -10.50
N SER A 971 -45.11 14.34 -10.85
CA SER A 971 -45.20 15.55 -10.04
C SER A 971 -46.25 15.43 -8.93
N ALA A 972 -46.69 14.21 -8.61
CA ALA A 972 -47.85 13.95 -7.78
C ALA A 972 -47.54 13.11 -6.54
N ILE A 973 -48.35 13.33 -5.51
CA ILE A 973 -48.36 12.52 -4.29
C ILE A 973 -49.76 11.94 -4.15
N GLN A 974 -49.84 10.65 -3.90
CA GLN A 974 -51.09 9.95 -3.67
C GLN A 974 -51.21 9.62 -2.18
N VAL A 975 -52.34 10.03 -1.59
CA VAL A 975 -52.78 9.64 -0.25
C VAL A 975 -53.94 8.68 -0.42
N TRP A 976 -53.80 7.45 0.04
CA TRP A 976 -54.78 6.40 -0.14
C TRP A 976 -55.17 5.78 1.20
N ASN A 977 -56.43 5.94 1.59
CA ASN A 977 -57.00 5.15 2.68
C ASN A 977 -57.44 3.81 2.11
N TRP A 978 -56.67 2.78 2.41
CA TRP A 978 -56.84 1.46 1.80
C TRP A 978 -58.02 0.68 2.38
N GLN A 979 -58.44 0.98 3.62
CA GLN A 979 -59.61 0.34 4.22
C GLN A 979 -60.93 0.86 3.66
N SER A 980 -61.03 2.18 3.44
CA SER A 980 -62.25 2.80 2.88
C SER A 980 -62.25 2.86 1.35
N GLY A 981 -61.08 2.76 0.72
CA GLY A 981 -60.89 2.94 -0.72
C GLY A 981 -60.77 4.41 -1.16
N ASP A 982 -60.92 5.35 -0.22
CA ASP A 982 -60.82 6.79 -0.46
C ASP A 982 -59.40 7.18 -0.83
N TYR A 983 -59.25 8.11 -1.77
CA TYR A 983 -57.93 8.63 -2.13
C TYR A 983 -57.99 10.11 -2.42
N VAL A 984 -56.89 10.77 -2.10
CA VAL A 984 -56.65 12.19 -2.35
C VAL A 984 -55.41 12.28 -3.23
N PHE A 985 -55.57 12.90 -4.39
CA PHE A 985 -54.49 13.13 -5.34
C PHE A 985 -53.95 14.55 -5.17
N LEU A 986 -52.69 14.68 -4.82
CA LEU A 986 -52.01 15.95 -4.64
C LEU A 986 -51.15 16.22 -5.88
N GLN A 987 -51.57 17.14 -6.74
CA GLN A 987 -50.73 17.62 -7.83
C GLN A 987 -49.68 18.55 -7.24
N ALA A 988 -48.55 17.97 -6.84
CA ALA A 988 -47.73 18.52 -5.78
C ALA A 988 -46.79 19.61 -6.27
N HIS A 989 -46.04 19.36 -7.34
CA HIS A 989 -44.92 20.21 -7.77
C HIS A 989 -44.90 20.40 -9.30
N GLN A 990 -44.02 21.27 -9.81
CA GLN A 990 -43.84 21.45 -11.26
C GLN A 990 -42.91 20.40 -11.86
N GLU A 991 -41.89 20.01 -11.10
CA GLU A 991 -41.02 18.88 -11.41
C GLU A 991 -41.33 17.67 -10.53
N THR A 992 -40.46 16.65 -10.57
CA THR A 992 -40.65 15.41 -9.83
C THR A 992 -40.56 15.64 -8.33
N VAL A 993 -41.39 14.94 -7.56
CA VAL A 993 -41.34 15.03 -6.09
C VAL A 993 -40.11 14.27 -5.61
N LYS A 994 -39.28 14.90 -4.78
CA LYS A 994 -38.06 14.27 -4.29
C LYS A 994 -38.35 13.28 -3.17
N ASP A 995 -39.05 13.75 -2.14
CA ASP A 995 -39.48 12.96 -0.98
C ASP A 995 -40.55 13.77 -0.19
N PHE A 996 -41.16 13.14 0.81
CA PHE A 996 -42.14 13.76 1.69
C PHE A 996 -42.05 13.21 3.11
N ARG A 997 -42.62 13.94 4.08
CA ARG A 997 -42.70 13.51 5.48
C ARG A 997 -44.01 13.92 6.15
N PRO A 998 -44.73 12.99 6.81
CA PRO A 998 -45.94 13.31 7.56
C PRO A 998 -45.61 14.11 8.82
N LEU A 999 -46.47 15.07 9.13
CA LEU A 999 -46.43 15.95 10.30
C LEU A 999 -47.50 15.52 11.32
N LYS A 1000 -47.35 15.97 12.57
CA LYS A 1000 -48.44 15.88 13.57
C LYS A 1000 -49.65 16.71 13.08
N ASN A 1001 -50.86 16.19 13.31
CA ASN A 1001 -52.16 16.76 12.92
C ASN A 1001 -52.57 16.59 11.44
N SER A 1002 -52.34 15.43 10.84
CA SER A 1002 -52.79 15.13 9.46
C SER A 1002 -52.28 16.10 8.40
N ARG A 1003 -51.08 16.66 8.62
CA ARG A 1003 -50.36 17.50 7.65
C ARG A 1003 -49.22 16.71 7.01
N LEU A 1004 -48.80 17.13 5.83
CA LEU A 1004 -47.74 16.47 5.05
C LEU A 1004 -46.78 17.54 4.51
N LEU A 1005 -45.48 17.36 4.70
CA LEU A 1005 -44.44 18.18 4.12
C LEU A 1005 -43.90 17.49 2.86
N SER A 1006 -43.86 18.17 1.72
CA SER A 1006 -43.25 17.64 0.49
C SER A 1006 -42.22 18.61 -0.06
N TRP A 1007 -41.20 18.08 -0.75
CA TRP A 1007 -40.21 18.90 -1.44
C TRP A 1007 -39.85 18.29 -2.80
N SER A 1008 -39.40 19.15 -3.72
CA SER A 1008 -39.16 18.79 -5.11
C SER A 1008 -37.85 19.36 -5.64
N PHE A 1009 -37.43 18.83 -6.80
CA PHE A 1009 -36.33 19.36 -7.59
C PHE A 1009 -36.59 20.79 -8.12
N ASP A 1010 -37.84 21.27 -8.10
CA ASP A 1010 -38.19 22.64 -8.49
C ASP A 1010 -37.77 23.75 -7.48
N GLY A 1011 -37.10 23.39 -6.39
CA GLY A 1011 -36.65 24.35 -5.37
C GLY A 1011 -37.70 24.67 -4.28
N THR A 1012 -38.89 24.06 -4.34
CA THR A 1012 -40.02 24.36 -3.46
C THR A 1012 -40.28 23.31 -2.39
N VAL A 1013 -40.79 23.77 -1.25
CA VAL A 1013 -41.26 22.95 -0.13
C VAL A 1013 -42.71 23.33 0.16
N LYS A 1014 -43.61 22.34 0.21
CA LYS A 1014 -45.06 22.56 0.38
C LYS A 1014 -45.59 21.82 1.60
N VAL A 1015 -46.55 22.45 2.29
CA VAL A 1015 -47.29 21.86 3.41
C VAL A 1015 -48.71 21.60 2.99
N TRP A 1016 -49.15 20.36 3.11
CA TRP A 1016 -50.45 19.87 2.68
C TRP A 1016 -51.29 19.41 3.85
N ASN A 1017 -52.60 19.47 3.65
CA ASN A 1017 -53.56 18.80 4.50
C ASN A 1017 -53.99 17.46 3.87
N ILE A 1018 -53.72 16.35 4.57
CA ILE A 1018 -53.88 14.99 4.04
C ILE A 1018 -55.35 14.66 3.72
N ILE A 1019 -56.30 15.22 4.48
CA ILE A 1019 -57.74 14.92 4.35
C ILE A 1019 -58.36 15.73 3.21
N THR A 1020 -58.00 17.00 3.08
CA THR A 1020 -58.63 17.92 2.12
C THR A 1020 -57.86 18.04 0.80
N GLY A 1021 -56.60 17.61 0.77
CA GLY A 1021 -55.72 17.71 -0.37
C GLY A 1021 -55.31 19.13 -0.76
N ARG A 1022 -55.52 20.11 0.13
CA ARG A 1022 -55.18 21.51 -0.12
C ARG A 1022 -53.77 21.84 0.37
N ILE A 1023 -53.11 22.73 -0.38
CA ILE A 1023 -51.85 23.38 0.02
C ILE A 1023 -52.20 24.39 1.11
N GLU A 1024 -51.63 24.22 2.30
CA GLU A 1024 -51.71 25.20 3.38
C GLU A 1024 -50.64 26.29 3.21
N LYS A 1025 -49.41 25.88 2.86
CA LYS A 1025 -48.26 26.78 2.66
C LYS A 1025 -47.35 26.32 1.54
N ASP A 1026 -46.76 27.30 0.86
CA ASP A 1026 -45.83 27.11 -0.25
C ASP A 1026 -44.57 27.94 -0.01
N PHE A 1027 -43.43 27.28 0.14
CA PHE A 1027 -42.14 27.90 0.43
C PHE A 1027 -41.22 27.73 -0.78
N VAL A 1028 -40.82 28.85 -1.38
CA VAL A 1028 -39.77 28.87 -2.42
C VAL A 1028 -38.43 29.00 -1.70
N CYS A 1029 -37.82 27.86 -1.39
CA CYS A 1029 -36.67 27.82 -0.51
C CYS A 1029 -35.36 28.14 -1.26
N HIS A 1030 -35.19 27.56 -2.45
CA HIS A 1030 -33.94 27.59 -3.20
C HIS A 1030 -34.20 27.79 -4.71
N GLN A 1031 -33.17 28.22 -5.43
CA GLN A 1031 -33.23 28.34 -6.90
C GLN A 1031 -32.87 27.02 -7.61
N ASP A 1032 -32.25 26.11 -6.89
CA ASP A 1032 -31.82 24.80 -7.34
C ASP A 1032 -32.53 23.71 -6.51
N THR A 1033 -32.32 22.46 -6.88
CA THR A 1033 -32.96 21.28 -6.31
C THR A 1033 -32.87 21.22 -4.78
N VAL A 1034 -34.00 20.95 -4.12
CA VAL A 1034 -34.05 20.67 -2.67
C VAL A 1034 -33.74 19.19 -2.47
N LEU A 1035 -32.62 18.90 -1.82
CA LEU A 1035 -32.11 17.54 -1.67
C LEU A 1035 -32.70 16.83 -0.45
N SER A 1036 -32.90 17.56 0.65
CA SER A 1036 -33.47 17.03 1.89
C SER A 1036 -34.12 18.13 2.73
N CYS A 1037 -35.13 17.74 3.51
CA CYS A 1037 -35.76 18.57 4.53
C CYS A 1037 -35.86 17.80 5.85
N ALA A 1038 -35.52 18.46 6.96
CA ALA A 1038 -35.74 17.92 8.30
C ALA A 1038 -36.67 18.82 9.10
N ILE A 1039 -37.40 18.21 10.04
CA ILE A 1039 -38.36 18.90 10.90
C ILE A 1039 -37.81 18.84 12.32
N SER A 1040 -37.95 19.93 13.07
CA SER A 1040 -37.56 19.93 14.47
C SER A 1040 -38.51 19.04 15.30
N PRO A 1041 -38.04 18.36 16.35
CA PRO A 1041 -38.89 17.45 17.15
C PRO A 1041 -40.12 18.10 17.80
N ASP A 1042 -40.04 19.40 18.10
CA ASP A 1042 -41.14 20.23 18.58
C ASP A 1042 -42.17 20.59 17.48
N ALA A 1043 -41.89 20.25 16.22
CA ALA A 1043 -42.66 20.54 15.01
C ALA A 1043 -42.92 22.04 14.77
N THR A 1044 -42.08 22.93 15.29
CA THR A 1044 -42.19 24.38 15.10
C THR A 1044 -41.40 24.89 13.89
N LYS A 1045 -40.26 24.26 13.60
CA LYS A 1045 -39.30 24.66 12.55
C LYS A 1045 -39.04 23.53 11.58
N PHE A 1046 -38.53 23.89 10.41
CA PHE A 1046 -37.97 22.93 9.45
C PHE A 1046 -36.72 23.50 8.78
N SER A 1047 -35.85 22.62 8.30
CA SER A 1047 -34.66 22.96 7.51
C SER A 1047 -34.85 22.51 6.07
N SER A 1048 -34.27 23.26 5.14
CA SER A 1048 -34.13 22.88 3.73
C SER A 1048 -32.66 22.87 3.35
N THR A 1049 -32.24 21.84 2.61
CA THR A 1049 -30.88 21.75 2.03
C THR A 1049 -30.95 21.66 0.52
N SER A 1050 -29.98 22.26 -0.17
CA SER A 1050 -30.00 22.36 -1.62
C SER A 1050 -28.64 22.14 -2.28
N ALA A 1051 -28.69 21.80 -3.56
CA ALA A 1051 -27.55 21.79 -4.48
C ALA A 1051 -26.90 23.17 -4.65
N ASP A 1052 -27.59 24.26 -4.28
CA ASP A 1052 -27.05 25.63 -4.27
C ASP A 1052 -25.98 25.88 -3.19
N LYS A 1053 -25.57 24.83 -2.46
CA LYS A 1053 -24.55 24.80 -1.39
C LYS A 1053 -24.98 25.47 -0.09
N THR A 1054 -26.25 25.79 0.06
CA THR A 1054 -26.79 26.40 1.28
C THR A 1054 -27.77 25.49 2.01
N ALA A 1055 -27.90 25.73 3.32
CA ALA A 1055 -28.98 25.21 4.13
C ALA A 1055 -29.76 26.39 4.73
N LYS A 1056 -31.09 26.30 4.79
CA LYS A 1056 -31.94 27.36 5.34
C LYS A 1056 -32.83 26.81 6.44
N ILE A 1057 -33.04 27.60 7.49
CA ILE A 1057 -33.94 27.29 8.60
C ILE A 1057 -35.21 28.13 8.47
N TRP A 1058 -36.36 27.51 8.66
CA TRP A 1058 -37.67 28.12 8.48
C TRP A 1058 -38.55 27.90 9.71
N ASN A 1059 -39.47 28.83 9.94
CA ASN A 1059 -40.62 28.63 10.82
C ASN A 1059 -41.84 28.34 9.94
N PHE A 1060 -42.72 27.43 10.36
CA PHE A 1060 -43.97 27.21 9.63
C PHE A 1060 -44.83 28.46 9.52
N GLU A 1061 -44.72 29.43 10.44
CA GLU A 1061 -45.55 30.65 10.42
C GLU A 1061 -45.17 31.64 9.31
N CYS A 1062 -43.88 31.84 9.07
CA CYS A 1062 -43.34 32.88 8.17
C CYS A 1062 -42.87 32.29 6.83
N LEU A 1063 -43.20 32.97 5.73
CA LEU A 1063 -42.77 32.56 4.38
C LEU A 1063 -41.32 32.96 4.04
N SER A 1064 -40.63 33.70 4.92
CA SER A 1064 -39.21 34.02 4.78
C SER A 1064 -38.35 33.10 5.66
N PRO A 1065 -37.11 32.79 5.24
CA PRO A 1065 -36.20 31.99 6.06
C PRO A 1065 -35.83 32.76 7.33
N LEU A 1066 -35.71 32.05 8.45
CA LEU A 1066 -35.18 32.60 9.70
C LEU A 1066 -33.70 32.89 9.55
N HIS A 1067 -32.96 31.90 9.07
CA HIS A 1067 -31.50 31.93 8.94
C HIS A 1067 -31.07 31.25 7.64
N GLU A 1068 -30.06 31.83 6.99
CA GLU A 1068 -29.40 31.27 5.82
C GLU A 1068 -27.98 30.83 6.20
N LEU A 1069 -27.75 29.52 6.20
CA LEU A 1069 -26.49 28.90 6.62
C LEU A 1069 -25.58 28.76 5.41
N ARG A 1070 -24.62 29.68 5.29
CA ARG A 1070 -23.63 29.69 4.22
C ARG A 1070 -22.29 29.17 4.72
N GLY A 1071 -21.65 28.32 3.92
CA GLY A 1071 -20.22 28.06 4.06
C GLY A 1071 -19.75 26.68 3.58
N HIS A 1072 -20.65 25.74 3.29
CA HIS A 1072 -20.29 24.49 2.62
C HIS A 1072 -19.68 24.76 1.25
N LYS A 1073 -18.64 24.00 0.87
CA LYS A 1073 -17.98 24.13 -0.44
C LYS A 1073 -18.68 23.29 -1.51
N GLY A 1074 -19.24 22.15 -1.10
CA GLY A 1074 -20.04 21.24 -1.91
C GLY A 1074 -21.55 21.43 -1.74
N CYS A 1075 -22.32 20.58 -2.43
CA CYS A 1075 -23.78 20.51 -2.31
C CYS A 1075 -24.16 19.98 -0.92
N VAL A 1076 -25.21 20.53 -0.29
CA VAL A 1076 -25.66 20.07 1.03
C VAL A 1076 -26.73 19.00 0.87
N ARG A 1077 -26.39 17.73 1.15
CA ARG A 1077 -27.28 16.60 0.87
C ARG A 1077 -28.31 16.36 1.95
N CYS A 1078 -27.92 16.48 3.21
CA CYS A 1078 -28.75 16.10 4.35
C CYS A 1078 -28.66 17.12 5.48
N SER A 1079 -29.72 17.19 6.27
CA SER A 1079 -29.73 17.91 7.54
C SER A 1079 -30.58 17.17 8.56
N VAL A 1080 -30.28 17.34 9.85
CA VAL A 1080 -31.05 16.77 10.95
C VAL A 1080 -31.01 17.70 12.16
N PHE A 1081 -32.14 17.84 12.85
CA PHE A 1081 -32.22 18.57 14.12
C PHE A 1081 -31.87 17.65 15.29
N SER A 1082 -31.26 18.23 16.33
CA SER A 1082 -31.09 17.55 17.62
C SER A 1082 -32.43 17.30 18.31
N ALA A 1083 -32.46 16.33 19.23
CA ALA A 1083 -33.67 15.94 19.95
C ALA A 1083 -34.24 17.09 20.80
N ASP A 1084 -33.36 17.96 21.31
CA ASP A 1084 -33.69 19.18 22.06
C ASP A 1084 -34.02 20.39 21.16
N SER A 1085 -33.94 20.25 19.83
CA SER A 1085 -34.16 21.29 18.81
C SER A 1085 -33.19 22.49 18.84
N THR A 1086 -32.10 22.41 19.60
CA THR A 1086 -31.14 23.52 19.75
C THR A 1086 -30.09 23.55 18.65
N LEU A 1087 -29.75 22.37 18.09
CA LEU A 1087 -28.69 22.18 17.11
C LEU A 1087 -29.23 21.66 15.78
N LEU A 1088 -28.54 22.00 14.70
CA LEU A 1088 -28.75 21.47 13.36
C LEU A 1088 -27.43 20.93 12.82
N ALA A 1089 -27.40 19.66 12.44
CA ALA A 1089 -26.29 19.08 11.70
C ALA A 1089 -26.59 19.12 10.20
N THR A 1090 -25.57 19.40 9.38
CA THR A 1090 -25.65 19.42 7.91
C THR A 1090 -24.46 18.69 7.31
N GLY A 1091 -24.69 17.89 6.27
CA GLY A 1091 -23.66 17.11 5.58
C GLY A 1091 -23.57 17.47 4.10
N ASP A 1092 -22.36 17.48 3.54
CA ASP A 1092 -22.10 17.84 2.14
C ASP A 1092 -21.55 16.70 1.26
N ASP A 1093 -21.41 16.97 -0.04
CA ASP A 1093 -20.82 16.05 -1.02
C ASP A 1093 -19.33 15.76 -0.77
N ASN A 1094 -18.58 16.67 -0.13
CA ASN A 1094 -17.17 16.47 0.13
C ASN A 1094 -16.90 15.64 1.39
N GLY A 1095 -17.95 15.24 2.14
CA GLY A 1095 -17.81 14.54 3.40
C GLY A 1095 -17.71 15.47 4.63
N GLU A 1096 -17.98 16.76 4.46
CA GLU A 1096 -17.92 17.79 5.50
C GLU A 1096 -19.24 17.82 6.31
N ILE A 1097 -19.12 17.80 7.63
CA ILE A 1097 -20.25 17.90 8.55
C ILE A 1097 -20.13 19.18 9.37
N ARG A 1098 -21.21 19.95 9.42
CA ARG A 1098 -21.27 21.21 10.18
C ARG A 1098 -22.40 21.21 11.18
N LEU A 1099 -22.08 21.66 12.39
CA LEU A 1099 -23.02 21.84 13.49
C LEU A 1099 -23.36 23.33 13.67
N TRP A 1100 -24.64 23.63 13.62
CA TRP A 1100 -25.17 24.99 13.67
C TRP A 1100 -26.08 25.16 14.89
N ASN A 1101 -26.07 26.36 15.47
CA ASN A 1101 -27.05 26.75 16.47
C ASN A 1101 -28.34 27.23 15.79
N VAL A 1102 -29.48 26.61 16.11
CA VAL A 1102 -30.79 26.89 15.50
C VAL A 1102 -31.35 28.26 15.90
N SER A 1103 -30.95 28.80 17.06
CA SER A 1103 -31.44 30.09 17.55
C SER A 1103 -30.81 31.27 16.81
N ASN A 1104 -29.49 31.26 16.65
CA ASN A 1104 -28.72 32.37 16.07
C ASN A 1104 -28.31 32.15 14.61
N GLY A 1105 -28.36 30.91 14.10
CA GLY A 1105 -27.85 30.57 12.78
C GLY A 1105 -26.32 30.54 12.69
N GLU A 1106 -25.62 30.58 13.82
CA GLU A 1106 -24.15 30.59 13.90
C GLU A 1106 -23.58 29.17 13.77
N LEU A 1107 -22.41 29.07 13.12
CA LEU A 1107 -21.62 27.85 13.07
C LEU A 1107 -20.96 27.62 14.44
N LEU A 1108 -21.21 26.47 15.06
CA LEU A 1108 -20.59 26.11 16.34
C LEU A 1108 -19.31 25.33 16.10
N HIS A 1109 -19.43 24.19 15.44
CA HIS A 1109 -18.31 23.28 15.20
C HIS A 1109 -18.30 22.83 13.74
N LEU A 1110 -17.08 22.76 13.22
CA LEU A 1110 -16.78 22.10 11.97
C LEU A 1110 -16.28 20.69 12.30
N CYS A 1111 -17.13 19.69 12.06
CA CYS A 1111 -16.74 18.29 12.12
C CYS A 1111 -16.17 17.88 10.76
N ALA A 1112 -15.00 18.43 10.43
CA ALA A 1112 -14.20 17.99 9.30
C ALA A 1112 -13.01 17.18 9.82
N PRO A 1113 -12.67 16.04 9.20
CA PRO A 1113 -11.37 15.45 9.48
C PRO A 1113 -10.29 16.42 8.99
N VAL A 1114 -9.42 16.84 9.89
CA VAL A 1114 -8.16 17.49 9.54
C VAL A 1114 -7.33 16.48 8.74
N SER A 1115 -7.16 16.76 7.45
CA SER A 1115 -5.97 16.41 6.66
C SER A 1115 -5.93 17.27 5.40
N VAL A 1116 -5.77 18.59 5.58
CA VAL A 1116 -5.66 19.56 4.47
C VAL A 1116 -4.40 19.30 3.62
N GLU A 1117 -3.51 18.40 4.05
CA GLU A 1117 -2.24 18.09 3.38
C GLU A 1117 -2.26 16.83 2.50
N GLU A 1118 -3.30 15.98 2.56
CA GLU A 1118 -3.43 14.79 1.71
C GLU A 1118 -4.57 14.97 0.71
N GLY A 1119 -4.23 15.11 -0.57
CA GLY A 1119 -5.08 15.64 -1.63
C GLY A 1119 -6.29 14.80 -2.10
N VAL A 1120 -6.86 13.91 -1.28
CA VAL A 1120 -8.16 13.27 -1.56
C VAL A 1120 -8.88 13.03 -0.22
N ALA A 1121 -10.14 13.47 -0.13
CA ALA A 1121 -10.96 13.34 1.07
C ALA A 1121 -11.02 11.89 1.57
N THR A 1122 -10.69 11.69 2.85
CA THR A 1122 -10.69 10.37 3.50
C THR A 1122 -12.07 9.92 3.96
N HIS A 1123 -13.08 10.80 4.03
CA HIS A 1123 -14.47 10.36 3.90
C HIS A 1123 -14.67 9.93 2.45
N GLY A 1124 -15.13 8.70 2.22
CA GLY A 1124 -15.26 8.07 0.90
C GLY A 1124 -16.28 8.70 -0.05
N GLY A 1125 -16.33 10.03 -0.14
CA GLY A 1125 -17.27 10.83 -0.92
C GLY A 1125 -18.68 10.75 -0.34
N TRP A 1126 -19.32 11.91 -0.18
CA TRP A 1126 -20.74 12.11 0.17
C TRP A 1126 -21.14 11.72 1.60
N VAL A 1127 -21.70 12.69 2.34
CA VAL A 1127 -22.56 12.40 3.52
C VAL A 1127 -23.99 12.27 3.03
N THR A 1128 -24.61 11.11 3.24
CA THR A 1128 -25.96 10.83 2.76
C THR A 1128 -27.01 11.02 3.84
N ASP A 1129 -26.68 10.70 5.09
CA ASP A 1129 -27.62 10.74 6.20
C ASP A 1129 -26.94 11.03 7.55
N LEU A 1130 -27.70 11.60 8.48
CA LEU A 1130 -27.24 12.05 9.79
C LEU A 1130 -28.31 11.76 10.86
N CYS A 1131 -27.90 11.27 12.03
CA CYS A 1131 -28.82 11.01 13.14
C CYS A 1131 -28.22 11.40 14.50
N PHE A 1132 -28.96 12.18 15.29
CA PHE A 1132 -28.57 12.56 16.65
C PHE A 1132 -28.98 11.50 17.67
N SER A 1133 -28.19 11.37 18.73
CA SER A 1133 -28.59 10.62 19.92
C SER A 1133 -29.75 11.28 20.65
N PRO A 1134 -30.57 10.51 21.39
CA PRO A 1134 -31.66 11.06 22.20
C PRO A 1134 -31.20 12.11 23.22
N ASP A 1135 -29.97 11.99 23.72
CA ASP A 1135 -29.36 12.95 24.64
C ASP A 1135 -28.68 14.15 23.92
N SER A 1136 -28.69 14.16 22.59
CA SER A 1136 -28.09 15.18 21.71
C SER A 1136 -26.57 15.37 21.88
N LYS A 1137 -25.87 14.44 22.53
CA LYS A 1137 -24.41 14.51 22.74
C LYS A 1137 -23.61 13.82 21.64
N MET A 1138 -24.21 12.84 20.97
CA MET A 1138 -23.59 12.08 19.90
C MET A 1138 -24.31 12.31 18.57
N LEU A 1139 -23.53 12.31 17.49
CA LEU A 1139 -24.03 12.38 16.13
C LEU A 1139 -23.47 11.20 15.34
N VAL A 1140 -24.32 10.51 14.59
CA VAL A 1140 -23.93 9.46 13.67
C VAL A 1140 -24.08 9.96 12.24
N SER A 1141 -23.06 9.71 11.44
CA SER A 1141 -23.04 10.05 10.02
C SER A 1141 -22.85 8.83 9.14
N ALA A 1142 -23.61 8.78 8.05
CA ALA A 1142 -23.47 7.80 6.98
C ALA A 1142 -23.00 8.45 5.68
N GLY A 1143 -22.12 7.75 4.96
CA GLY A 1143 -21.54 8.19 3.70
C GLY A 1143 -20.73 7.04 3.09
N GLY A 1144 -19.44 7.29 2.83
CA GLY A 1144 -18.43 6.28 2.50
C GLY A 1144 -18.33 5.11 3.50
N TYR A 1145 -18.61 5.39 4.77
CA TYR A 1145 -18.58 4.50 5.92
C TYR A 1145 -19.38 5.14 7.06
N LEU A 1146 -19.55 4.45 8.19
CA LEU A 1146 -20.25 4.99 9.35
C LEU A 1146 -19.28 5.63 10.34
N LYS A 1147 -19.67 6.78 10.91
CA LYS A 1147 -18.82 7.50 11.88
C LYS A 1147 -19.66 8.16 12.98
N TRP A 1148 -19.16 8.06 14.20
CA TRP A 1148 -19.75 8.63 15.41
C TRP A 1148 -18.93 9.84 15.82
N TRP A 1149 -19.62 10.91 16.19
CA TRP A 1149 -19.05 12.21 16.54
C TRP A 1149 -19.54 12.65 17.91
N ASN A 1150 -18.66 13.29 18.66
CA ASN A 1150 -19.03 14.05 19.86
C ASN A 1150 -19.49 15.44 19.44
N VAL A 1151 -20.71 15.80 19.80
CA VAL A 1151 -21.35 17.07 19.39
C VAL A 1151 -20.71 18.28 20.08
N VAL A 1152 -20.12 18.10 21.27
CA VAL A 1152 -19.53 19.18 22.07
C VAL A 1152 -18.11 19.51 21.63
N THR A 1153 -17.30 18.50 21.33
CA THR A 1153 -15.90 18.71 20.92
C THR A 1153 -15.73 18.75 19.40
N GLY A 1154 -16.66 18.15 18.66
CA GLY A 1154 -16.57 17.97 17.21
C GLY A 1154 -15.63 16.83 16.79
N GLU A 1155 -15.07 16.09 17.76
CA GLU A 1155 -14.14 14.99 17.52
C GLU A 1155 -14.87 13.68 17.17
N SER A 1156 -14.19 12.81 16.45
CA SER A 1156 -14.72 11.49 16.11
C SER A 1156 -14.50 10.49 17.24
N LEU A 1157 -15.57 9.83 17.67
CA LEU A 1157 -15.54 8.80 18.71
C LEU A 1157 -15.16 7.44 18.14
N GLN A 1158 -15.75 7.05 17.01
CA GLN A 1158 -15.52 5.74 16.38
C GLN A 1158 -15.80 5.80 14.88
N THR A 1159 -15.07 5.00 14.12
CA THR A 1159 -15.29 4.77 12.67
C THR A 1159 -15.54 3.30 12.41
N PHE A 1160 -16.60 3.00 11.66
CA PHE A 1160 -16.93 1.65 11.21
C PHE A 1160 -16.91 1.61 9.69
N TYR A 1161 -15.94 0.88 9.13
CA TYR A 1161 -15.79 0.71 7.69
C TYR A 1161 -16.71 -0.41 7.19
N THR A 1162 -17.60 -0.06 6.26
CA THR A 1162 -18.43 -1.02 5.52
C THR A 1162 -17.65 -1.61 4.35
N ASN A 1163 -18.04 -2.80 3.88
CA ASN A 1163 -17.36 -3.43 2.73
C ASN A 1163 -17.62 -2.66 1.44
N GLY A 1164 -18.82 -2.09 1.28
CA GLY A 1164 -19.17 -1.15 0.22
C GLY A 1164 -18.93 0.32 0.62
N THR A 1165 -18.91 1.21 -0.38
CA THR A 1165 -18.68 2.65 -0.18
C THR A 1165 -19.98 3.45 -0.05
N ASN A 1166 -21.03 3.13 -0.81
CA ASN A 1166 -22.18 4.03 -0.89
C ASN A 1166 -23.30 3.54 0.04
N LEU A 1167 -23.44 4.19 1.19
CA LEU A 1167 -24.55 4.02 2.13
C LEU A 1167 -25.67 5.03 1.84
N LYS A 1168 -26.93 4.60 1.84
CA LYS A 1168 -28.06 5.48 1.48
C LYS A 1168 -28.76 6.13 2.67
N LYS A 1169 -29.22 5.33 3.63
CA LYS A 1169 -29.89 5.77 4.88
C LYS A 1169 -29.36 4.94 6.05
N ILE A 1170 -29.36 5.54 7.23
CA ILE A 1170 -29.06 4.83 8.48
C ILE A 1170 -30.28 4.83 9.38
N HIS A 1171 -30.74 3.64 9.75
CA HIS A 1171 -31.85 3.46 10.68
C HIS A 1171 -31.29 3.23 12.08
N VAL A 1172 -31.74 4.04 13.03
CA VAL A 1172 -31.27 3.99 14.42
C VAL A 1172 -32.42 3.66 15.35
N SER A 1173 -32.16 2.79 16.34
CA SER A 1173 -33.14 2.46 17.36
C SER A 1173 -33.41 3.64 18.31
N SER A 1174 -34.58 3.65 18.96
CA SER A 1174 -34.97 4.71 19.88
C SER A 1174 -34.05 4.83 21.11
N ASP A 1175 -33.42 3.73 21.52
CA ASP A 1175 -32.44 3.68 22.60
C ASP A 1175 -31.00 4.02 22.14
N PHE A 1176 -30.80 4.25 20.85
CA PHE A 1176 -29.51 4.55 20.22
C PHE A 1176 -28.44 3.46 20.36
N LYS A 1177 -28.86 2.21 20.63
CA LYS A 1177 -27.95 1.07 20.78
C LYS A 1177 -27.82 0.20 19.52
N THR A 1178 -28.81 0.23 18.64
CA THR A 1178 -28.85 -0.63 17.46
C THR A 1178 -28.95 0.22 16.19
N TYR A 1179 -28.15 -0.12 15.19
CA TYR A 1179 -28.05 0.57 13.91
C TYR A 1179 -28.24 -0.43 12.78
N VAL A 1180 -29.02 -0.04 11.78
CA VAL A 1180 -29.26 -0.85 10.58
C VAL A 1180 -28.97 -0.04 9.34
N THR A 1181 -28.14 -0.59 8.45
CA THR A 1181 -27.85 0.02 7.16
C THR A 1181 -27.54 -1.04 6.10
N VAL A 1182 -27.53 -0.64 4.83
CA VAL A 1182 -27.22 -1.48 3.68
C VAL A 1182 -26.28 -0.72 2.75
N ASP A 1183 -25.25 -1.41 2.26
CA ASP A 1183 -24.30 -0.85 1.30
C ASP A 1183 -24.73 -1.08 -0.16
N ASN A 1184 -23.94 -0.55 -1.10
CA ASN A 1184 -24.14 -0.78 -2.54
C ASN A 1184 -23.93 -2.24 -2.98
N LEU A 1185 -23.24 -3.05 -2.17
CA LEU A 1185 -23.10 -4.49 -2.40
C LEU A 1185 -24.38 -5.24 -2.02
N GLY A 1186 -25.32 -4.60 -1.32
CA GLY A 1186 -26.56 -5.20 -0.83
C GLY A 1186 -26.37 -6.03 0.43
N ILE A 1187 -25.31 -5.75 1.19
CA ILE A 1187 -25.00 -6.39 2.46
C ILE A 1187 -25.75 -5.65 3.57
N LEU A 1188 -26.56 -6.39 4.32
CA LEU A 1188 -27.24 -5.88 5.51
C LEU A 1188 -26.28 -5.81 6.69
N TYR A 1189 -26.15 -4.64 7.29
CA TYR A 1189 -25.40 -4.41 8.52
C TYR A 1189 -26.36 -4.15 9.66
N ILE A 1190 -26.43 -5.09 10.61
CA ILE A 1190 -27.10 -4.89 11.89
C ILE A 1190 -26.01 -4.77 12.96
N LEU A 1191 -25.81 -3.55 13.44
CA LEU A 1191 -24.77 -3.21 14.41
C LEU A 1191 -25.43 -2.95 15.76
N GLN A 1192 -24.87 -3.54 16.81
CA GLN A 1192 -25.28 -3.27 18.19
C GLN A 1192 -24.08 -2.78 18.98
N ILE A 1193 -24.28 -1.78 19.84
CA ILE A 1193 -23.25 -1.32 20.77
C ILE A 1193 -22.91 -2.47 21.71
N LEU A 1194 -21.61 -2.78 21.80
CA LEU A 1194 -21.08 -3.73 22.74
C LEU A 1194 -21.01 -3.08 24.13
N GLU A 1195 -21.71 -3.69 25.08
CA GLU A 1195 -21.61 -3.36 26.51
C GLU A 1195 -20.48 -4.12 27.20
#